data_AF-A0A8H7FJA6-F1
#
_entry.id   AF-A0A8H7FJA6-F1
#
_cell.length_a   1.000
_cell.length_b   1.000
_cell.length_c   1.000
_cell.angle_alpha   90.00
_cell.angle_beta   90.00
_cell.angle_gamma   90.00
#
_symmetry.space_group_name_H-M   'P 1'
#
loop_
_entity.id
_entity.type
_entity.pdbx_description
1 polymer ?
#
loop_
_entity_poly.entity_id
_entity_poly.type
_entity_poly.pdbx_seq_one_letter_code
_entity_poly.pdbx_strand_id
1 'polypeptide(L)'
;MPQSCICGIAVSLEKDLNGFPSYQWALALHPTSYLAPDVRTFQILKDPRTALWRAHNARGPLGRMGTSAVFHLARIRCPLNTVRFLIEGLCPQQKGWDTHKRIWSCATWVLRAIEVMIAARLIREPTCPLVDVYDRVILCAARMEGEEGMRVVYHWLLPKEAKKQIDSPESSCLGHGHPLATPSERMLPSTVLLITQFKADLFAKQPCLADSYYGFFNGQSVFGLDSACFDNVWDDSGSNFADLAYGSIVSSERLNPAHQLVWLQEEAVDQRLWDAVNSTAASALDELLERLAPSRPGATSGQQILHYQPAEHDAYELLYRTRAPSAALVTLSPFAALTIDTLLPPFFKAAPLPATPIPFVPVPTPAVDRVKALLKTFRFDPLAASVVNSISLPWMRNDIRWLTGEDATSHIVSRHSFAEGSRVAAAWLKERFEDQGAACELRPFRTGFAPNVICRFTSTVKTNATVLLSAHYDSRGSFGATRAPGGDDDGSGVMALLGIARAIYRRRITFRSNVEFVAFAGEEQGLLGSKAYARQLREQGADITLMIQADMLAYRAPGEPMQLGLPEIIGTPEVAQLVWNASTIYSPELTVGWTAACCSDHQSFHMEGFPAAQVFERAGPIVDPMYHNSGDVSDRANYDFEQVRSIAKVEFAVLLHAAGWDLPESE
;
A
#
# COMPACT_ATOMS: atom_id res chain seq x y z
N MET A 1 7.71 54.16 8.61
CA MET A 1 7.35 52.81 9.12
C MET A 1 8.17 51.79 8.34
N PRO A 2 8.58 50.68 8.95
CA PRO A 2 9.34 49.65 8.25
C PRO A 2 8.55 49.09 7.06
N GLN A 3 9.24 48.85 5.94
CA GLN A 3 8.61 48.42 4.68
C GLN A 3 8.05 46.98 4.73
N SER A 4 8.41 46.20 5.75
CA SER A 4 7.87 44.87 6.01
C SER A 4 7.68 44.60 7.50
N CYS A 5 6.70 43.77 7.84
CA CYS A 5 6.44 43.24 9.16
C CYS A 5 6.31 41.72 9.09
N ILE A 6 6.63 41.04 10.19
CA ILE A 6 6.24 39.66 10.41
C ILE A 6 4.80 39.61 10.93
N CYS A 7 4.04 38.66 10.41
CA CYS A 7 2.64 38.40 10.75
C CYS A 7 2.50 36.99 11.30
N GLY A 8 1.89 36.89 12.47
CA GLY A 8 1.68 35.62 13.15
C GLY A 8 0.40 35.61 13.97
N ILE A 9 0.00 34.42 14.42
CA ILE A 9 -1.16 34.23 15.29
C ILE A 9 -0.65 33.91 16.68
N ALA A 10 -0.93 34.78 17.63
CA ALA A 10 -0.67 34.56 19.05
C ALA A 10 -1.84 33.84 19.71
N VAL A 11 -1.54 32.96 20.65
CA VAL A 11 -2.50 32.16 21.41
C VAL A 11 -2.25 32.37 22.88
N SER A 12 -3.29 32.67 23.64
CA SER A 12 -3.27 32.72 25.09
C SER A 12 -4.31 31.76 25.65
N LEU A 13 -3.99 31.09 26.74
CA LEU A 13 -4.94 30.28 27.50
C LEU A 13 -5.52 31.14 28.62
N GLU A 14 -6.77 31.56 28.48
CA GLU A 14 -7.52 32.27 29.52
C GLU A 14 -8.68 31.41 30.04
N LYS A 15 -9.39 31.87 31.07
CA LYS A 15 -10.65 31.25 31.48
C LYS A 15 -11.80 31.99 30.82
N ASP A 16 -12.76 31.26 30.24
CA ASP A 16 -13.98 31.86 29.71
C ASP A 16 -14.88 32.41 30.83
N LEU A 17 -16.01 33.01 30.44
CA LEU A 17 -16.98 33.59 31.37
C LEU A 17 -17.58 32.58 32.36
N ASN A 18 -17.45 31.27 32.10
CA ASN A 18 -17.90 30.18 32.96
C ASN A 18 -16.74 29.54 33.76
N GLY A 19 -15.53 30.09 33.66
CA GLY A 19 -14.35 29.63 34.38
C GLY A 19 -13.63 28.44 33.73
N PHE A 20 -14.03 28.01 32.53
CA PHE A 20 -13.37 26.91 31.80
C PHE A 20 -12.18 27.43 31.00
N PRO A 21 -11.10 26.64 30.85
CA PRO A 21 -9.97 27.03 30.01
C PRO A 21 -10.43 27.24 28.56
N SER A 22 -10.15 28.41 28.01
CA SER A 22 -10.52 28.84 26.67
C SER A 22 -9.35 29.54 26.00
N TYR A 23 -8.98 29.04 24.83
CA TYR A 23 -7.89 29.61 24.04
C TYR A 23 -8.37 30.87 23.31
N GLN A 24 -7.74 32.00 23.62
CA GLN A 24 -7.92 33.27 22.93
C GLN A 24 -6.84 33.46 21.87
N TRP A 25 -7.23 33.96 20.70
CA TRP A 25 -6.35 34.09 19.53
C TRP A 25 -6.28 35.56 19.12
N ALA A 26 -5.07 36.03 18.81
CA ALA A 26 -4.82 37.41 18.39
C ALA A 26 -3.88 37.45 17.18
N LEU A 27 -4.16 38.35 16.25
CA LEU A 27 -3.22 38.64 15.17
C LEU A 27 -2.07 39.50 15.71
N ALA A 28 -0.83 39.01 15.62
CA ALA A 28 0.36 39.70 16.09
C ALA A 28 1.19 40.24 14.90
N LEU A 29 1.51 41.53 14.95
CA LEU A 29 2.26 42.24 13.92
C LEU A 29 3.41 43.03 14.54
N HIS A 30 4.62 42.78 14.04
CA HIS A 30 5.80 43.59 14.38
C HIS A 30 6.81 43.60 13.23
N PRO A 31 7.66 44.63 13.07
CA PRO A 31 8.65 44.70 11.99
C PRO A 31 9.65 43.53 11.93
N THR A 32 10.02 43.01 13.10
CA THR A 32 11.18 42.09 13.21
C THR A 32 11.03 40.96 14.23
N SER A 33 10.19 41.11 15.27
CA SER A 33 10.13 40.16 16.38
C SER A 33 8.79 40.18 17.11
N TYR A 34 8.20 39.02 17.39
CA TYR A 34 6.96 38.91 18.16
C TYR A 34 7.16 39.20 19.66
N LEU A 35 8.41 39.14 20.14
CA LEU A 35 8.74 39.41 21.55
C LEU A 35 9.02 40.88 21.84
N ALA A 36 8.95 41.72 20.81
CA ALA A 36 9.18 43.15 20.99
C ALA A 36 8.09 43.74 21.91
N PRO A 37 8.46 44.64 22.83
CA PRO A 37 7.52 45.21 23.79
C PRO A 37 6.41 46.06 23.14
N ASP A 38 6.61 46.50 21.90
CA ASP A 38 5.68 47.27 21.08
C ASP A 38 5.01 46.45 19.95
N VAL A 39 5.06 45.11 20.03
CA VAL A 39 4.25 44.24 19.16
C VAL A 39 2.78 44.65 19.22
N ARG A 40 2.16 44.77 18.04
CA ARG A 40 0.75 45.12 17.94
C ARG A 40 -0.09 43.86 17.86
N THR A 41 -1.09 43.76 18.72
CA THR A 41 -2.00 42.63 18.74
C THR A 41 -3.43 43.09 18.52
N PHE A 42 -4.15 42.31 17.72
CA PHE A 42 -5.54 42.60 17.38
C PHE A 42 -6.40 41.39 17.75
N GLN A 43 -7.38 41.63 18.61
CA GLN A 43 -8.38 40.64 19.01
C GLN A 43 -9.76 41.07 18.52
N ILE A 44 -10.63 40.11 18.20
CA ILE A 44 -12.03 40.41 17.87
C ILE A 44 -12.89 40.00 19.04
N LEU A 45 -13.51 40.99 19.67
CA LEU A 45 -14.36 40.80 20.84
C LEU A 45 -15.80 41.18 20.51
N LYS A 46 -16.74 40.50 21.14
CA LYS A 46 -18.15 40.86 21.05
C LYS A 46 -18.39 42.06 21.96
N ASP A 47 -18.82 43.17 21.40
CA ASP A 47 -19.21 44.34 22.18
C ASP A 47 -20.43 43.97 23.05
N PRO A 48 -20.31 43.98 24.38
CA PRO A 48 -21.37 43.54 25.27
C PRO A 48 -22.61 44.46 25.21
N ARG A 49 -22.49 45.70 24.71
CA ARG A 49 -23.59 46.65 24.59
C ARG A 49 -24.33 46.56 23.27
N THR A 50 -23.61 46.31 22.18
CA THR A 50 -24.20 46.29 20.82
C THR A 50 -24.38 44.87 20.28
N ALA A 51 -23.83 43.86 20.95
CA ALA A 51 -23.74 42.48 20.50
C ALA A 51 -23.02 42.28 19.14
N LEU A 52 -22.40 43.34 18.61
CA LEU A 52 -21.61 43.33 17.39
C LEU A 52 -20.16 42.94 17.70
N TRP A 53 -19.54 42.13 16.83
CA TRP A 53 -18.13 41.79 16.95
C TRP A 53 -17.26 42.91 16.40
N ARG A 54 -16.28 43.37 17.18
CA ARG A 54 -15.37 44.47 16.81
C ARG A 54 -13.93 44.07 17.07
N ALA A 55 -13.04 44.50 16.18
CA ALA A 55 -11.61 44.38 16.42
C ALA A 55 -11.13 45.43 17.43
N HIS A 56 -10.51 44.97 18.51
CA HIS A 56 -9.87 45.78 19.53
C HIS A 56 -8.34 45.69 19.38
N ASN A 57 -7.70 46.86 19.38
CA ASN A 57 -6.25 46.97 19.34
C ASN A 57 -5.72 46.92 20.79
N ALA A 58 -5.13 45.80 21.18
CA ALA A 58 -4.43 45.69 22.44
C ALA A 58 -2.96 46.06 22.22
N ARG A 59 -2.53 47.17 22.84
CA ARG A 59 -1.12 47.60 22.82
C ARG A 59 -0.39 47.00 24.02
N GLY A 60 0.57 46.12 23.78
CA GLY A 60 1.49 45.63 24.81
C GLY A 60 2.27 44.38 24.38
N PRO A 61 3.35 44.02 25.11
CA PRO A 61 4.13 42.81 24.84
C PRO A 61 3.26 41.57 24.99
N LEU A 62 3.40 40.59 24.09
CA LEU A 62 2.67 39.31 24.13
C LEU A 62 2.83 38.58 25.48
N GLY A 63 3.99 38.70 26.13
CA GLY A 63 4.25 38.09 27.44
C GLY A 63 3.38 38.62 28.59
N ARG A 64 2.78 39.83 28.48
CA ARG A 64 1.86 40.34 29.52
C ARG A 64 0.42 39.83 29.38
N MET A 65 0.08 39.16 28.28
CA MET A 65 -1.25 38.60 27.98
C MET A 65 -1.38 37.10 28.30
N GLY A 66 -0.39 36.49 28.96
CA GLY A 66 -0.41 35.04 29.22
C GLY A 66 -0.31 34.19 27.95
N THR A 67 0.34 34.73 26.91
CA THR A 67 0.45 34.09 25.59
C THR A 67 1.22 32.78 25.69
N SER A 68 0.57 31.66 25.37
CA SER A 68 1.13 30.31 25.41
C SER A 68 1.93 29.96 24.14
N ALA A 69 1.56 30.50 22.97
CA ALA A 69 2.27 30.24 21.71
C ALA A 69 2.07 31.34 20.66
N VAL A 70 2.99 31.42 19.67
CA VAL A 70 2.83 32.29 18.49
C VAL A 70 3.24 31.54 17.23
N PHE A 71 2.33 31.45 16.26
CA PHE A 71 2.55 30.80 14.97
C PHE A 71 2.95 31.84 13.92
N HIS A 72 4.15 31.70 13.34
CA HIS A 72 4.56 32.55 12.23
C HIS A 72 3.82 32.17 10.95
N LEU A 73 3.15 33.13 10.30
CA LEU A 73 2.43 32.90 9.06
C LEU A 73 3.24 33.36 7.84
N ALA A 74 3.69 34.62 7.85
CA ALA A 74 4.43 35.20 6.74
C ALA A 74 5.11 36.51 7.13
N ARG A 75 6.03 36.97 6.26
CA ARG A 75 6.54 38.34 6.25
C ARG A 75 5.79 39.14 5.18
N ILE A 76 5.04 40.16 5.61
CA ILE A 76 4.16 40.97 4.75
C ILE A 76 4.64 42.42 4.66
N ARG A 77 4.21 43.16 3.64
CA ARG A 77 4.38 44.63 3.60
C ARG A 77 3.42 45.27 4.61
N CYS A 78 3.90 46.25 5.37
CA CYS A 78 3.20 46.75 6.56
C CYS A 78 2.74 48.23 6.50
N PRO A 79 2.21 48.75 5.38
CA PRO A 79 1.61 50.09 5.39
C PRO A 79 0.28 50.08 6.16
N LEU A 80 -0.08 51.22 6.74
CA LEU A 80 -1.25 51.37 7.63
C LEU A 80 -2.56 50.85 6.98
N ASN A 81 -2.70 51.02 5.67
CA ASN A 81 -3.88 50.61 4.90
C ASN A 81 -4.00 49.08 4.79
N THR A 82 -2.88 48.36 4.65
CA THR A 82 -2.88 46.89 4.60
C THR A 82 -3.27 46.29 5.94
N VAL A 83 -2.76 46.86 7.04
CA VAL A 83 -3.12 46.44 8.39
C VAL A 83 -4.60 46.71 8.67
N ARG A 84 -5.13 47.86 8.24
CA ARG A 84 -6.56 48.19 8.38
C ARG A 84 -7.45 47.24 7.59
N PHE A 85 -7.10 46.91 6.35
CA PHE A 85 -7.84 45.96 5.51
C PHE A 85 -7.90 44.56 6.14
N LEU A 86 -6.78 44.07 6.68
CA LEU A 86 -6.74 42.79 7.39
C LEU A 86 -7.67 42.80 8.61
N ILE A 87 -7.65 43.87 9.40
CA ILE A 87 -8.47 43.99 10.61
C ILE A 87 -9.97 44.06 10.28
N GLU A 88 -10.35 44.83 9.25
CA GLU A 88 -11.73 44.99 8.82
C GLU A 88 -12.29 43.69 8.19
N GLY A 89 -11.48 42.97 7.39
CA GLY A 89 -11.89 41.71 6.74
C GLY A 89 -12.08 40.53 7.69
N LEU A 90 -11.50 40.59 8.90
CA LEU A 90 -11.65 39.57 9.93
C LEU A 90 -12.98 39.67 10.70
N CYS A 91 -13.74 40.77 10.58
CA CYS A 91 -15.00 40.93 11.32
C CYS A 91 -16.13 40.03 10.76
N PRO A 92 -16.87 39.28 11.61
CA PRO A 92 -17.87 38.27 11.19
C PRO A 92 -19.07 38.73 10.34
N GLN A 93 -19.31 40.04 10.21
CA GLN A 93 -20.62 40.55 9.77
C GLN A 93 -20.94 40.43 8.28
N GLN A 94 -20.03 39.92 7.43
CA GLN A 94 -20.21 40.05 5.98
C GLN A 94 -20.70 38.82 5.20
N LYS A 95 -20.72 37.58 5.73
CA LYS A 95 -21.10 36.39 4.93
C LYS A 95 -21.77 35.22 5.69
N GLY A 96 -22.86 35.45 6.42
CA GLY A 96 -23.78 34.36 6.81
C GLY A 96 -23.28 33.30 7.81
N TRP A 97 -22.18 33.54 8.51
CA TRP A 97 -21.70 32.68 9.60
C TRP A 97 -22.36 33.10 10.93
N ASP A 98 -23.62 32.73 11.14
CA ASP A 98 -24.26 32.81 12.46
C ASP A 98 -23.89 31.58 13.28
N THR A 99 -22.99 31.71 14.25
CA THR A 99 -22.56 30.60 15.12
C THR A 99 -23.52 30.31 16.27
N HIS A 100 -24.78 30.75 16.21
CA HIS A 100 -25.83 30.44 17.20
C HIS A 100 -25.34 30.58 18.65
N LYS A 101 -24.70 31.72 18.96
CA LYS A 101 -24.16 32.08 20.29
C LYS A 101 -23.04 31.17 20.83
N ARG A 102 -22.40 30.32 20.02
CA ARG A 102 -21.16 29.62 20.41
C ARG A 102 -19.93 30.38 19.92
N ILE A 103 -18.94 30.47 20.81
CA ILE A 103 -17.60 31.05 20.58
C ILE A 103 -17.01 30.38 19.34
N TRP A 104 -16.40 31.14 18.42
CA TRP A 104 -15.69 30.57 17.27
C TRP A 104 -14.67 29.56 17.77
N SER A 105 -14.63 28.35 17.20
CA SER A 105 -13.56 27.40 17.54
C SER A 105 -12.21 27.95 17.05
N CYS A 106 -11.13 27.53 17.73
CA CYS A 106 -9.75 27.90 17.41
C CYS A 106 -9.40 27.73 15.92
N ALA A 107 -9.89 26.67 15.27
CA ALA A 107 -9.68 26.42 13.86
C ALA A 107 -10.37 27.44 12.94
N THR A 108 -11.61 27.82 13.23
CA THR A 108 -12.36 28.78 12.42
C THR A 108 -11.72 30.17 12.43
N TRP A 109 -11.10 30.56 13.55
CA TRP A 109 -10.40 31.84 13.68
C TRP A 109 -9.13 31.91 12.82
N VAL A 110 -8.33 30.85 12.85
CA VAL A 110 -7.07 30.73 12.08
C VAL A 110 -7.34 30.65 10.59
N LEU A 111 -8.33 29.85 10.19
CA LEU A 111 -8.73 29.71 8.79
C LEU A 111 -9.19 31.04 8.20
N ARG A 112 -9.98 31.82 8.96
CA ARG A 112 -10.45 33.12 8.48
C ARG A 112 -9.32 34.13 8.27
N ALA A 113 -8.32 34.14 9.16
CA ALA A 113 -7.15 34.99 8.97
C ALA A 113 -6.37 34.63 7.71
N ILE A 114 -6.22 33.33 7.43
CA ILE A 114 -5.58 32.82 6.21
C ILE A 114 -6.38 33.23 4.97
N GLU A 115 -7.70 33.04 4.95
CA GLU A 115 -8.57 33.45 3.85
C GLU A 115 -8.48 34.95 3.55
N VAL A 116 -8.52 35.80 4.57
CA VAL A 116 -8.45 37.26 4.40
C VAL A 116 -7.08 37.68 3.86
N MET A 117 -5.99 37.03 4.30
CA MET A 117 -4.65 37.28 3.76
C MET A 117 -4.49 36.81 2.31
N ILE A 118 -5.13 35.71 1.92
CA ILE A 118 -5.17 35.23 0.51
C ILE A 118 -5.98 36.20 -0.35
N ALA A 119 -7.15 36.62 0.11
CA ALA A 119 -8.01 37.58 -0.59
C ALA A 119 -7.33 38.95 -0.77
N ALA A 120 -6.51 39.36 0.21
CA ALA A 120 -5.66 40.55 0.13
C ALA A 120 -4.42 40.35 -0.77
N ARG A 121 -4.20 39.14 -1.32
CA ARG A 121 -3.01 38.71 -2.07
C ARG A 121 -1.70 38.89 -1.30
N LEU A 122 -1.76 38.79 0.03
CA LEU A 122 -0.59 38.92 0.92
C LEU A 122 0.14 37.59 1.09
N ILE A 123 -0.58 36.48 0.95
CA ILE A 123 -0.06 35.11 0.89
C ILE A 123 -0.74 34.36 -0.26
N ARG A 124 -0.09 33.33 -0.82
CA ARG A 124 -0.68 32.50 -1.89
C ARG A 124 -1.67 31.50 -1.30
N GLU A 125 -2.68 31.14 -2.10
CA GLU A 125 -3.67 30.12 -1.73
C GLU A 125 -2.99 28.75 -1.58
N PRO A 126 -3.20 28.02 -0.48
CA PRO A 126 -2.54 26.73 -0.26
C PRO A 126 -3.08 25.67 -1.22
N THR A 127 -2.22 24.73 -1.60
CA THR A 127 -2.49 23.69 -2.61
C THR A 127 -3.34 22.51 -2.11
N CYS A 128 -3.79 22.54 -0.85
CA CYS A 128 -4.67 21.52 -0.24
C CYS A 128 -6.00 22.14 0.21
N PRO A 129 -7.12 21.39 0.21
CA PRO A 129 -8.39 21.88 0.74
C PRO A 129 -8.24 22.30 2.20
N LEU A 130 -8.61 23.54 2.51
CA LEU A 130 -8.44 24.16 3.83
C LEU A 130 -9.24 23.48 4.97
N VAL A 131 -10.07 22.48 4.68
CA VAL A 131 -11.07 21.95 5.63
C VAL A 131 -10.55 20.79 6.49
N ASP A 132 -9.64 19.93 5.98
CA ASP A 132 -9.27 18.67 6.68
C ASP A 132 -7.84 18.67 7.28
N VAL A 133 -7.00 19.63 6.86
CA VAL A 133 -5.60 19.74 7.32
C VAL A 133 -5.49 20.46 8.67
N TYR A 134 -6.42 21.36 9.00
CA TYR A 134 -6.28 22.28 10.13
C TYR A 134 -6.85 21.75 11.45
N ASP A 135 -7.91 20.93 11.42
CA ASP A 135 -8.46 20.32 12.65
C ASP A 135 -7.44 19.38 13.30
N ARG A 136 -6.73 18.55 12.52
CA ARG A 136 -5.67 17.66 13.05
C ARG A 136 -4.41 18.41 13.52
N VAL A 137 -4.00 19.48 12.85
CA VAL A 137 -2.79 20.24 13.20
C VAL A 137 -3.00 21.11 14.43
N ILE A 138 -4.17 21.76 14.57
CA ILE A 138 -4.49 22.63 15.71
C ILE A 138 -4.75 21.80 16.98
N LEU A 139 -5.36 20.60 16.87
CA LEU A 139 -5.50 19.66 17.99
C LEU A 139 -4.16 19.13 18.49
N CYS A 140 -3.17 18.92 17.61
CA CYS A 140 -1.79 18.60 18.01
C CYS A 140 -1.07 19.79 18.67
N ALA A 141 -1.33 21.02 18.21
CA ALA A 141 -0.72 22.24 18.75
C ALA A 141 -1.27 22.66 20.13
N ALA A 142 -2.50 22.28 20.47
CA ALA A 142 -3.12 22.56 21.77
C ALA A 142 -2.46 21.81 22.96
N ARG A 143 -1.48 20.94 22.69
CA ARG A 143 -0.84 20.06 23.68
C ARG A 143 0.52 20.54 24.20
N MET A 144 0.93 21.80 24.01
CA MET A 144 2.26 22.27 24.42
C MET A 144 2.25 23.47 25.37
N GLU A 145 2.92 23.30 26.51
CA GLU A 145 3.26 24.32 27.51
C GLU A 145 4.35 25.27 26.96
N GLY A 146 4.14 26.60 27.09
CA GLY A 146 5.19 27.64 27.07
C GLY A 146 5.35 28.19 28.50
N GLU A 147 6.43 28.82 28.95
CA GLU A 147 7.55 29.63 28.41
C GLU A 147 8.82 29.37 29.27
N GLU A 148 10.08 29.70 28.92
CA GLU A 148 10.67 31.03 28.73
C GLU A 148 11.67 31.09 27.57
N GLY A 149 11.56 32.16 26.77
CA GLY A 149 12.41 32.43 25.60
C GLY A 149 11.78 32.13 24.24
N MET A 150 10.43 32.15 24.17
CA MET A 150 9.57 32.00 22.97
C MET A 150 10.28 31.93 21.60
N ARG A 151 10.17 30.76 20.96
CA ARG A 151 10.07 30.62 19.50
C ARG A 151 9.38 29.31 19.19
N VAL A 152 8.36 29.32 18.34
CA VAL A 152 8.12 28.20 17.44
C VAL A 152 8.00 28.74 16.03
N VAL A 153 9.10 28.57 15.29
CA VAL A 153 9.26 28.91 13.88
C VAL A 153 8.93 27.65 13.09
N TYR A 154 8.02 27.74 12.12
CA TYR A 154 7.92 26.74 11.05
C TYR A 154 8.21 27.43 9.72
N HIS A 155 9.44 27.27 9.23
CA HIS A 155 9.64 27.14 7.80
C HIS A 155 9.20 25.74 7.42
N TRP A 156 8.37 25.67 6.38
CA TRP A 156 7.88 24.46 5.74
C TRP A 156 8.94 23.35 5.76
N LEU A 157 8.68 22.28 6.51
CA LEU A 157 9.52 21.08 6.50
C LEU A 157 8.67 19.83 6.66
N LEU A 158 8.89 18.93 5.69
CA LEU A 158 8.69 17.48 5.74
C LEU A 158 9.30 16.88 7.04
N PRO A 159 8.74 15.77 7.54
CA PRO A 159 9.20 15.18 8.80
C PRO A 159 10.57 14.52 8.62
N LYS A 160 11.55 14.93 9.43
CA LYS A 160 12.66 14.06 9.82
C LYS A 160 12.36 13.53 11.20
N GLU A 161 12.38 12.22 11.30
CA GLU A 161 12.11 11.41 12.48
C GLU A 161 12.77 11.93 13.76
N ALA A 162 11.96 11.91 14.81
CA ALA A 162 12.25 11.21 16.06
C ALA A 162 13.68 10.65 16.17
N LYS A 163 14.49 11.28 17.02
CA LYS A 163 15.54 10.55 17.75
C LYS A 163 15.51 10.96 19.22
N LYS A 164 15.01 10.03 20.05
CA LYS A 164 15.19 9.88 21.52
C LYS A 164 14.64 11.05 22.38
N GLN A 165 14.05 10.87 23.55
CA GLN A 165 14.32 9.92 24.62
C GLN A 165 13.15 9.98 25.62
N ILE A 166 12.57 8.84 26.01
CA ILE A 166 11.93 8.72 27.32
C ILE A 166 12.79 7.75 28.10
N ASP A 167 13.75 8.30 28.84
CA ASP A 167 14.23 7.66 30.06
C ASP A 167 13.50 8.34 31.21
N SER A 168 12.61 7.58 31.86
CA SER A 168 12.25 7.76 33.26
C SER A 168 13.25 6.97 34.12
N PRO A 169 13.56 7.41 35.36
CA PRO A 169 14.45 6.69 36.26
C PRO A 169 13.76 5.51 36.98
N GLU A 170 14.59 4.60 37.49
CA GLU A 170 14.30 3.38 38.29
C GLU A 170 13.89 2.14 37.46
N SER A 171 14.59 1.00 37.40
CA SER A 171 15.66 0.41 38.21
C SER A 171 16.42 -0.72 37.47
N SER A 172 17.70 -0.90 37.84
CA SER A 172 18.59 -2.09 37.72
C SER A 172 19.11 -2.56 36.35
N CYS A 173 20.36 -2.23 36.01
CA CYS A 173 21.54 -3.12 36.15
C CYS A 173 22.78 -2.54 35.42
N LEU A 174 23.92 -2.54 36.12
CA LEU A 174 25.20 -1.92 35.77
C LEU A 174 26.00 -2.66 34.67
N GLY A 175 26.78 -1.92 33.88
CA GLY A 175 28.03 -2.43 33.28
C GLY A 175 28.53 -1.72 32.00
N HIS A 176 29.51 -0.80 32.17
CA HIS A 176 30.67 -0.39 31.30
C HIS A 176 30.51 -0.32 29.75
N GLY A 177 30.94 0.67 28.96
CA GLY A 177 31.81 1.85 29.04
C GLY A 177 32.33 2.19 27.60
N HIS A 178 32.71 3.45 27.32
CA HIS A 178 33.42 4.02 26.13
C HIS A 178 32.64 4.80 25.02
N PRO A 179 33.26 5.82 24.37
CA PRO A 179 32.74 7.20 24.35
C PRO A 179 32.21 7.73 23.00
N LEU A 180 31.49 8.85 23.12
CA LEU A 180 30.83 9.69 22.11
C LEU A 180 31.76 10.25 21.03
N ALA A 181 31.27 10.27 19.77
CA ALA A 181 31.73 11.15 18.70
C ALA A 181 30.59 12.08 18.23
N THR A 182 30.94 13.35 18.02
CA THR A 182 30.08 14.48 17.63
C THR A 182 29.64 14.46 16.15
N PRO A 183 28.53 15.13 15.76
CA PRO A 183 27.99 15.07 14.40
C PRO A 183 28.57 16.15 13.49
N SER A 184 29.38 15.76 12.51
CA SER A 184 29.61 16.51 11.27
C SER A 184 28.94 15.78 10.10
N GLU A 185 28.26 16.54 9.24
CA GLU A 185 27.92 16.20 7.85
C GLU A 185 27.01 14.98 7.60
N ARG A 186 25.72 15.23 7.31
CA ARG A 186 24.89 14.26 6.57
C ARG A 186 25.05 14.50 5.06
N MET A 187 26.14 14.00 4.48
CA MET A 187 26.10 13.52 3.10
C MET A 187 25.33 12.19 3.08
N LEU A 188 24.44 11.99 2.10
CA LEU A 188 23.89 10.66 1.82
C LEU A 188 25.07 9.76 1.41
N PRO A 189 25.32 8.61 2.05
CA PRO A 189 26.27 7.67 1.51
C PRO A 189 25.72 7.16 0.17
N SER A 190 26.56 7.27 -0.85
CA SER A 190 26.45 6.82 -2.24
C SER A 190 25.60 5.54 -2.39
N THR A 191 24.29 5.66 -2.61
CA THR A 191 23.43 4.48 -2.82
C THR A 191 23.31 4.19 -4.31
N VAL A 192 24.03 3.18 -4.79
CA VAL A 192 23.97 2.73 -6.19
C VAL A 192 22.89 1.66 -6.30
N LEU A 193 22.04 1.71 -7.34
CA LEU A 193 21.15 0.57 -7.62
C LEU A 193 21.85 -0.43 -8.53
N LEU A 194 21.86 -1.69 -8.13
CA LEU A 194 22.25 -2.82 -8.96
C LEU A 194 21.00 -3.56 -9.44
N ILE A 195 20.90 -3.79 -10.74
CA ILE A 195 19.82 -4.55 -11.37
C ILE A 195 20.45 -5.73 -12.11
N THR A 196 20.06 -6.95 -11.77
CA THR A 196 20.66 -8.17 -12.31
C THR A 196 19.65 -9.30 -12.35
N GLN A 197 19.92 -10.39 -13.05
CA GLN A 197 19.05 -11.57 -12.99
C GLN A 197 18.88 -12.09 -11.56
N PHE A 198 17.69 -12.61 -11.26
CA PHE A 198 17.50 -13.33 -10.00
C PHE A 198 18.30 -14.62 -9.97
N LYS A 199 19.11 -14.75 -8.93
CA LYS A 199 19.93 -15.91 -8.64
C LYS A 199 19.95 -16.11 -7.13
N ALA A 200 19.27 -17.14 -6.65
CA ALA A 200 19.17 -17.39 -5.21
C ALA A 200 20.54 -17.68 -4.56
N ASP A 201 21.48 -18.27 -5.32
CA ASP A 201 22.85 -18.54 -4.86
C ASP A 201 23.68 -17.26 -4.66
N LEU A 202 23.29 -16.15 -5.30
CA LEU A 202 23.95 -14.87 -5.15
C LEU A 202 23.92 -14.38 -3.70
N PHE A 203 22.79 -14.58 -2.99
CA PHE A 203 22.64 -14.17 -1.60
C PHE A 203 23.54 -14.97 -0.65
N ALA A 204 23.78 -16.26 -0.94
CA ALA A 204 24.67 -17.10 -0.14
C ALA A 204 26.15 -16.72 -0.33
N LYS A 205 26.53 -16.32 -1.55
CA LYS A 205 27.89 -15.90 -1.89
C LYS A 205 28.20 -14.47 -1.46
N GLN A 206 27.20 -13.59 -1.50
CA GLN A 206 27.31 -12.16 -1.20
C GLN A 206 26.23 -11.73 -0.19
N PRO A 207 26.45 -11.97 1.12
CA PRO A 207 25.41 -11.74 2.13
C PRO A 207 24.89 -10.30 2.21
N CYS A 208 25.73 -9.30 1.89
CA CYS A 208 25.29 -7.90 1.89
C CYS A 208 24.22 -7.59 0.83
N LEU A 209 24.09 -8.42 -0.20
CA LEU A 209 23.01 -8.33 -1.19
C LEU A 209 21.66 -8.75 -0.62
N ALA A 210 21.64 -9.60 0.42
CA ALA A 210 20.40 -9.95 1.09
C ALA A 210 19.80 -8.73 1.78
N ASP A 211 20.61 -7.97 2.53
CA ASP A 211 20.16 -6.79 3.29
C ASP A 211 19.83 -5.57 2.41
N SER A 212 20.31 -5.54 1.17
CA SER A 212 20.12 -4.45 0.21
C SER A 212 19.06 -4.75 -0.86
N TYR A 213 18.30 -5.84 -0.73
CA TYR A 213 17.35 -6.28 -1.73
C TYR A 213 16.05 -5.46 -1.75
N TYR A 214 15.57 -5.04 -2.93
CA TYR A 214 14.26 -4.39 -3.10
C TYR A 214 13.19 -5.37 -3.57
N GLY A 215 13.58 -6.43 -4.28
CA GLY A 215 12.68 -7.46 -4.74
C GLY A 215 12.99 -7.96 -6.14
N PHE A 216 12.12 -8.88 -6.59
CA PHE A 216 12.16 -9.50 -7.90
C PHE A 216 11.06 -8.94 -8.80
N PHE A 217 11.43 -8.59 -10.02
CA PHE A 217 10.59 -7.97 -11.02
C PHE A 217 10.98 -8.45 -12.44
N ASN A 218 10.13 -9.27 -13.07
CA ASN A 218 10.31 -9.81 -14.44
C ASN A 218 11.71 -10.41 -14.73
N GLY A 219 12.15 -11.35 -13.92
CA GLY A 219 13.48 -11.96 -14.11
C GLY A 219 14.63 -11.13 -13.55
N GLN A 220 14.39 -9.89 -13.10
CA GLN A 220 15.39 -8.98 -12.55
C GLN A 220 15.23 -8.80 -11.04
N SER A 221 16.33 -8.88 -10.31
CA SER A 221 16.48 -8.46 -8.92
C SER A 221 17.01 -7.03 -8.86
N VAL A 222 16.44 -6.21 -7.98
CA VAL A 222 16.91 -4.84 -7.72
C VAL A 222 17.53 -4.78 -6.32
N PHE A 223 18.72 -4.16 -6.21
CA PHE A 223 19.46 -3.99 -4.96
C PHE A 223 19.88 -2.52 -4.77
N GLY A 224 19.85 -2.01 -3.54
CA GLY A 224 20.39 -0.71 -3.16
C GLY A 224 21.69 -0.84 -2.37
N LEU A 225 22.81 -0.70 -3.04
CA LEU A 225 24.14 -0.93 -2.48
C LEU A 225 24.66 0.34 -1.79
N ASP A 226 25.15 0.20 -0.56
CA ASP A 226 26.02 1.19 0.06
C ASP A 226 27.47 1.00 -0.41
N SER A 227 28.37 1.92 -0.03
CA SER A 227 29.77 1.85 -0.46
C SER A 227 30.47 0.56 0.00
N ALA A 228 30.14 0.06 1.20
CA ALA A 228 30.77 -1.15 1.74
C ALA A 228 30.33 -2.41 0.98
N CYS A 229 29.05 -2.56 0.68
CA CYS A 229 28.54 -3.66 -0.13
C CYS A 229 28.97 -3.52 -1.58
N PHE A 230 29.01 -2.30 -2.12
CA PHE A 230 29.54 -2.04 -3.47
C PHE A 230 31.00 -2.50 -3.59
N ASP A 231 31.88 -2.11 -2.66
CA ASP A 231 33.30 -2.52 -2.67
C ASP A 231 33.48 -4.04 -2.42
N ASN A 232 32.60 -4.68 -1.64
CA ASN A 232 32.64 -6.13 -1.48
C ASN A 232 32.22 -6.88 -2.76
N VAL A 233 31.22 -6.35 -3.47
CA VAL A 233 30.81 -6.84 -4.79
C VAL A 233 31.83 -6.45 -5.87
N TRP A 234 32.59 -5.36 -5.66
CA TRP A 234 33.54 -4.74 -6.59
C TRP A 234 34.98 -4.80 -6.06
N ASP A 235 35.71 -5.88 -6.36
CA ASP A 235 37.17 -5.90 -6.21
C ASP A 235 37.84 -5.38 -7.50
N ASP A 236 38.89 -4.56 -7.36
CA ASP A 236 39.74 -4.01 -8.44
C ASP A 236 40.34 -5.10 -9.36
N SER A 237 40.30 -6.37 -8.94
CA SER A 237 40.67 -7.54 -9.76
C SER A 237 39.59 -8.02 -10.74
N GLY A 238 38.34 -7.52 -10.64
CA GLY A 238 37.19 -7.93 -11.45
C GLY A 238 36.64 -9.34 -11.16
N SER A 239 37.15 -10.03 -10.13
CA SER A 239 36.87 -11.44 -9.85
C SER A 239 35.50 -11.71 -9.21
N ASN A 240 34.93 -10.76 -8.45
CA ASN A 240 33.64 -10.94 -7.76
C ASN A 240 32.40 -10.77 -8.66
N PHE A 241 32.56 -10.27 -9.90
CA PHE A 241 31.50 -10.29 -10.93
C PHE A 241 31.41 -11.62 -11.70
N ALA A 242 32.33 -12.57 -11.48
CA ALA A 242 32.34 -13.83 -12.23
C ALA A 242 31.02 -14.63 -12.11
N ASP A 243 30.26 -14.44 -11.03
CA ASP A 243 28.95 -15.07 -10.80
C ASP A 243 27.76 -14.29 -11.40
N LEU A 244 27.94 -12.99 -11.69
CA LEU A 244 26.94 -12.12 -12.30
C LEU A 244 27.10 -12.18 -13.83
N ALA A 245 26.27 -12.98 -14.49
CA ALA A 245 26.34 -13.16 -15.94
C ALA A 245 26.16 -11.83 -16.71
N TYR A 246 25.31 -10.94 -16.21
CA TYR A 246 25.08 -9.58 -16.70
C TYR A 246 24.28 -8.77 -15.67
N GLY A 247 24.39 -7.44 -15.71
CA GLY A 247 23.65 -6.52 -14.82
C GLY A 247 23.78 -5.05 -15.25
N SER A 248 23.09 -4.16 -14.57
CA SER A 248 23.10 -2.71 -14.81
C SER A 248 23.19 -1.94 -13.50
N ILE A 249 23.94 -0.85 -13.54
CA ILE A 249 24.19 0.04 -12.41
C ILE A 249 23.50 1.38 -12.67
N VAL A 250 22.67 1.84 -11.73
CA VAL A 250 22.07 3.18 -11.74
C VAL A 250 22.74 4.03 -10.67
N SER A 251 23.32 5.16 -11.08
CA SER A 251 24.00 6.10 -10.18
C SER A 251 23.04 6.76 -9.20
N SER A 252 23.50 6.95 -7.97
CA SER A 252 22.80 7.67 -6.90
C SER A 252 22.40 9.10 -7.27
N GLU A 253 23.13 9.74 -8.19
CA GLU A 253 22.86 11.11 -8.64
C GLU A 253 21.51 11.26 -9.37
N ARG A 254 21.00 10.17 -9.93
CA ARG A 254 19.71 10.10 -10.63
C ARG A 254 18.55 9.76 -9.69
N LEU A 255 18.83 9.45 -8.43
CA LEU A 255 17.80 9.11 -7.46
C LEU A 255 17.30 10.38 -6.77
N ASN A 256 16.02 10.68 -6.94
CA ASN A 256 15.37 11.72 -6.18
C ASN A 256 14.74 11.12 -4.90
N PRO A 257 15.23 11.45 -3.69
CA PRO A 257 14.72 10.88 -2.44
C PRO A 257 13.29 11.34 -2.10
N ALA A 258 12.75 12.35 -2.79
CA ALA A 258 11.34 12.74 -2.69
C ALA A 258 10.42 11.94 -3.62
N HIS A 259 10.99 11.14 -4.53
CA HIS A 259 10.24 10.33 -5.49
C HIS A 259 10.24 8.85 -5.07
N GLN A 260 9.20 8.16 -5.49
CA GLN A 260 9.00 6.73 -5.33
C GLN A 260 9.61 6.00 -6.53
N LEU A 261 10.40 4.97 -6.25
CA LEU A 261 10.85 4.02 -7.28
C LEU A 261 9.68 3.13 -7.69
N VAL A 262 9.44 2.99 -8.99
CA VAL A 262 8.38 2.16 -9.56
C VAL A 262 8.95 1.33 -10.70
N TRP A 263 8.78 0.02 -10.60
CA TRP A 263 9.09 -0.92 -11.67
C TRP A 263 7.89 -1.11 -12.56
N LEU A 264 8.04 -0.82 -13.84
CA LEU A 264 7.06 -1.05 -14.89
C LEU A 264 7.49 -2.28 -15.67
N GLN A 265 6.59 -3.23 -15.90
CA GLN A 265 6.92 -4.42 -16.68
C GLN A 265 5.74 -4.97 -17.45
N GLU A 266 6.04 -5.57 -18.58
CA GLU A 266 5.18 -6.49 -19.30
C GLU A 266 4.92 -7.76 -18.46
N GLU A 267 3.70 -8.28 -18.59
CA GLU A 267 3.27 -9.57 -18.06
C GLU A 267 3.49 -10.71 -19.05
N ALA A 268 3.62 -11.93 -18.54
CA ALA A 268 3.82 -13.12 -19.35
C ALA A 268 2.51 -13.58 -20.03
N VAL A 269 2.09 -12.85 -21.06
CA VAL A 269 0.88 -13.12 -21.86
C VAL A 269 1.21 -13.81 -23.19
N ASP A 270 0.25 -14.57 -23.74
CA ASP A 270 0.35 -15.19 -25.06
C ASP A 270 0.38 -14.12 -26.17
N GLN A 271 1.25 -14.32 -27.16
CA GLN A 271 1.46 -13.38 -28.26
C GLN A 271 0.16 -13.02 -29.01
N ARG A 272 -0.82 -13.93 -29.09
CA ARG A 272 -2.10 -13.67 -29.75
C ARG A 272 -2.90 -12.55 -29.07
N LEU A 273 -2.70 -12.33 -27.77
CA LEU A 273 -3.34 -11.23 -27.04
C LEU A 273 -2.75 -9.88 -27.44
N TRP A 274 -1.42 -9.80 -27.62
CA TRP A 274 -0.75 -8.63 -28.18
C TRP A 274 -1.22 -8.33 -29.60
N ASP A 275 -1.32 -9.36 -30.43
CA ASP A 275 -1.78 -9.24 -31.82
C ASP A 275 -3.22 -8.70 -31.87
N ALA A 276 -4.08 -9.08 -30.91
CA ALA A 276 -5.47 -8.62 -30.82
C ALA A 276 -5.61 -7.13 -30.47
N VAL A 277 -4.65 -6.56 -29.74
CA VAL A 277 -4.61 -5.12 -29.41
C VAL A 277 -3.76 -4.30 -30.38
N ASN A 278 -3.25 -4.93 -31.45
CA ASN A 278 -2.39 -4.32 -32.48
C ASN A 278 -1.23 -3.50 -31.88
N SER A 279 -0.65 -4.00 -30.79
CA SER A 279 0.48 -3.39 -30.08
C SER A 279 1.52 -4.44 -29.75
N THR A 280 2.77 -4.01 -29.62
CA THR A 280 3.84 -4.80 -28.99
C THR A 280 4.07 -4.30 -27.57
N ALA A 281 4.74 -5.09 -26.75
CA ALA A 281 5.12 -4.64 -25.43
C ALA A 281 6.08 -3.44 -25.45
N ALA A 282 7.02 -3.41 -26.41
CA ALA A 282 7.95 -2.31 -26.56
C ALA A 282 7.22 -0.99 -26.88
N SER A 283 6.29 -1.02 -27.84
CA SER A 283 5.49 0.16 -28.20
C SER A 283 4.57 0.60 -27.06
N ALA A 284 3.92 -0.33 -26.35
CA ALA A 284 3.06 0.00 -25.22
C ALA A 284 3.83 0.68 -24.07
N LEU A 285 5.04 0.22 -23.76
CA LEU A 285 5.90 0.86 -22.77
C LEU A 285 6.34 2.26 -23.23
N ASP A 286 6.71 2.43 -24.49
CA ASP A 286 7.06 3.75 -25.03
C ASP A 286 5.89 4.73 -24.95
N GLU A 287 4.69 4.32 -25.32
CA GLU A 287 3.47 5.12 -25.17
C GLU A 287 3.17 5.47 -23.71
N LEU A 288 3.42 4.55 -22.77
CA LEU A 288 3.29 4.84 -21.33
C LEU A 288 4.30 5.89 -20.88
N LEU A 289 5.58 5.72 -21.24
CA LEU A 289 6.63 6.66 -20.86
C LEU A 289 6.39 8.05 -21.50
N GLU A 290 5.93 8.12 -22.74
CA GLU A 290 5.53 9.37 -23.39
C GLU A 290 4.37 10.07 -22.68
N ARG A 291 3.38 9.31 -22.18
CA ARG A 291 2.27 9.85 -21.37
C ARG A 291 2.71 10.35 -20.00
N LEU A 292 3.74 9.73 -19.42
CA LEU A 292 4.35 10.19 -18.17
C LEU A 292 5.22 11.44 -18.39
N ALA A 293 5.68 11.67 -19.61
CA ALA A 293 6.45 12.85 -19.95
C ALA A 293 5.61 14.12 -19.89
N PRO A 294 6.14 15.21 -19.29
CA PRO A 294 5.43 16.48 -19.27
C PRO A 294 5.13 16.88 -20.71
N SER A 295 3.84 17.04 -21.01
CA SER A 295 3.35 17.46 -22.33
C SER A 295 4.06 18.74 -22.77
N ARG A 296 4.83 18.67 -23.87
CA ARG A 296 5.39 19.85 -24.52
C ARG A 296 4.24 20.77 -24.94
N PRO A 297 4.29 22.09 -24.67
CA PRO A 297 3.27 23.00 -25.18
C PRO A 297 3.44 23.16 -26.70
N GLY A 298 2.52 22.62 -27.48
CA GLY A 298 2.49 22.81 -28.93
C GLY A 298 1.28 22.21 -29.64
N ALA A 299 0.39 23.09 -30.11
CA ALA A 299 -0.71 22.88 -31.07
C ALA A 299 -2.00 22.17 -30.56
N THR A 300 -2.96 22.99 -30.12
CA THR A 300 -4.38 22.64 -29.99
C THR A 300 -5.09 22.65 -31.34
N SER A 301 -5.86 21.59 -31.66
CA SER A 301 -7.18 21.77 -32.28
C SER A 301 -8.16 20.66 -31.86
N GLY A 302 -9.16 21.02 -31.05
CA GLY A 302 -10.55 20.59 -31.20
C GLY A 302 -10.97 19.16 -30.81
N GLN A 303 -11.15 18.90 -29.51
CA GLN A 303 -12.34 18.28 -28.86
C GLN A 303 -11.91 17.80 -27.47
N GLN A 304 -12.28 18.54 -26.42
CA GLN A 304 -11.96 18.19 -25.03
C GLN A 304 -13.12 17.40 -24.42
N ILE A 305 -12.87 16.11 -24.16
CA ILE A 305 -13.46 15.39 -23.03
C ILE A 305 -12.52 15.62 -21.84
N LEU A 306 -13.09 15.90 -20.67
CA LEU A 306 -12.46 16.26 -19.40
C LEU A 306 -11.22 15.40 -19.08
N HIS A 307 -10.02 15.98 -19.24
CA HIS A 307 -8.76 15.37 -18.80
C HIS A 307 -8.09 16.22 -17.71
N TYR A 308 -7.77 15.53 -16.62
CA TYR A 308 -6.90 15.93 -15.52
C TYR A 308 -5.51 16.34 -16.06
N GLN A 309 -5.07 17.56 -15.80
CA GLN A 309 -3.69 18.01 -16.06
C GLN A 309 -2.91 18.08 -14.73
N PRO A 310 -1.85 17.29 -14.54
CA PRO A 310 -0.94 17.47 -13.41
C PRO A 310 -0.10 18.73 -13.64
N ALA A 311 0.10 19.51 -12.57
CA ALA A 311 0.91 20.71 -12.58
C ALA A 311 2.40 20.42 -12.88
N GLU A 312 3.03 21.39 -13.54
CA GLU A 312 4.45 21.42 -13.94
C GLU A 312 5.41 21.21 -12.76
N HIS A 313 6.15 20.09 -12.77
CA HIS A 313 7.60 19.94 -12.54
C HIS A 313 7.92 18.42 -12.48
N ASP A 314 8.69 17.93 -13.46
CA ASP A 314 9.28 16.59 -13.60
C ASP A 314 8.46 15.41 -13.02
N ALA A 315 7.42 14.99 -13.74
CA ALA A 315 6.51 13.93 -13.31
C ALA A 315 7.17 12.55 -13.18
N TYR A 316 8.24 12.27 -13.96
CA TYR A 316 8.98 11.02 -13.91
C TYR A 316 10.43 11.14 -14.43
N GLU A 317 11.32 10.23 -13.99
CA GLU A 317 12.64 10.00 -14.59
C GLU A 317 12.85 8.51 -14.92
N LEU A 318 13.26 8.18 -16.15
CA LEU A 318 13.61 6.81 -16.55
C LEU A 318 15.02 6.43 -16.11
N LEU A 319 15.13 5.58 -15.09
CA LEU A 319 16.41 5.17 -14.51
C LEU A 319 17.07 4.00 -15.25
N TYR A 320 16.27 3.00 -15.60
CA TYR A 320 16.72 1.79 -16.25
C TYR A 320 15.65 1.26 -17.21
N ARG A 321 16.07 0.60 -18.29
CA ARG A 321 15.20 -0.08 -19.24
C ARG A 321 15.89 -1.35 -19.76
N THR A 322 15.15 -2.44 -19.84
CA THR A 322 15.60 -3.68 -20.47
C THR A 322 15.53 -3.57 -22.00
N ARG A 323 16.36 -4.35 -22.71
CA ARG A 323 16.25 -4.45 -24.19
C ARG A 323 15.09 -5.35 -24.64
N ALA A 324 14.80 -6.40 -23.87
CA ALA A 324 13.64 -7.31 -23.92
C ALA A 324 13.78 -8.32 -22.75
N PRO A 325 12.68 -8.81 -22.10
CA PRO A 325 11.28 -8.37 -22.22
C PRO A 325 11.07 -6.94 -21.70
N SER A 326 9.95 -6.29 -22.03
CA SER A 326 9.80 -4.82 -21.85
C SER A 326 9.59 -4.44 -20.39
N ALA A 327 10.63 -3.91 -19.75
CA ALA A 327 10.57 -3.42 -18.38
C ALA A 327 11.39 -2.14 -18.22
N ALA A 328 10.97 -1.30 -17.27
CA ALA A 328 11.62 -0.05 -16.93
C ALA A 328 11.55 0.22 -15.43
N LEU A 329 12.62 0.77 -14.88
CA LEU A 329 12.60 1.40 -13.56
C LEU A 329 12.48 2.90 -13.75
N VAL A 330 11.46 3.50 -13.15
CA VAL A 330 11.23 4.95 -13.17
C VAL A 330 11.18 5.50 -11.75
N THR A 331 11.49 6.79 -11.60
CA THR A 331 11.08 7.56 -10.41
C THR A 331 9.78 8.27 -10.71
N LEU A 332 8.84 8.27 -9.77
CA LEU A 332 7.57 8.98 -9.85
C LEU A 332 7.32 9.78 -8.58
N SER A 333 6.61 10.89 -8.66
CA SER A 333 6.10 11.52 -7.44
C SER A 333 5.25 10.53 -6.63
N PRO A 334 5.20 10.61 -5.29
CA PRO A 334 4.42 9.66 -4.48
C PRO A 334 2.94 9.56 -4.87
N PHE A 335 2.35 10.66 -5.36
CA PHE A 335 0.98 10.65 -5.88
C PHE A 335 0.88 9.88 -7.20
N ALA A 336 1.77 10.15 -8.17
CA ALA A 336 1.76 9.45 -9.45
C ALA A 336 2.03 7.94 -9.28
N ALA A 337 2.92 7.56 -8.37
CA ALA A 337 3.19 6.16 -8.06
C ALA A 337 1.99 5.40 -7.47
N LEU A 338 1.05 6.10 -6.82
CA LEU A 338 -0.17 5.49 -6.26
C LEU A 338 -1.27 5.28 -7.28
N THR A 339 -1.24 5.99 -8.40
CA THR A 339 -2.28 5.96 -9.44
C THR A 339 -1.75 5.48 -10.79
N ILE A 340 -0.49 5.04 -10.85
CA ILE A 340 0.18 4.66 -12.10
C ILE A 340 -0.50 3.48 -12.76
N ASP A 341 -1.08 2.58 -11.97
CA ASP A 341 -1.87 1.42 -12.41
C ASP A 341 -3.08 1.81 -13.26
N THR A 342 -3.70 2.95 -12.96
CA THR A 342 -4.79 3.52 -13.80
C THR A 342 -4.31 4.01 -15.17
N LEU A 343 -3.01 4.24 -15.33
CA LEU A 343 -2.38 4.72 -16.56
C LEU A 343 -1.73 3.60 -17.38
N LEU A 344 -1.66 2.38 -16.84
CA LEU A 344 -0.94 1.29 -17.47
C LEU A 344 -1.65 0.77 -18.72
N PRO A 345 -0.92 0.57 -19.83
CA PRO A 345 -1.46 -0.10 -21.02
C PRO A 345 -1.84 -1.56 -20.72
N PRO A 346 -2.55 -2.23 -21.65
CA PRO A 346 -2.82 -3.66 -21.55
C PRO A 346 -1.56 -4.47 -21.28
N PHE A 347 -1.68 -5.51 -20.45
CA PHE A 347 -0.61 -6.49 -20.16
C PHE A 347 0.66 -5.90 -19.51
N PHE A 348 0.55 -4.71 -18.90
CA PHE A 348 1.61 -4.15 -18.06
C PHE A 348 1.16 -4.11 -16.59
N LYS A 349 2.10 -4.32 -15.68
CA LYS A 349 1.97 -4.01 -14.25
C LYS A 349 2.96 -2.95 -13.79
N ALA A 350 2.64 -2.34 -12.66
CA ALA A 350 3.51 -1.43 -11.94
C ALA A 350 3.69 -1.92 -10.51
N ALA A 351 4.94 -2.02 -10.08
CA ALA A 351 5.28 -2.39 -8.72
C ALA A 351 6.09 -1.26 -8.08
N PRO A 352 5.49 -0.47 -7.17
CA PRO A 352 6.22 0.45 -6.33
C PRO A 352 7.19 -0.32 -5.44
N LEU A 353 8.46 0.07 -5.46
CA LEU A 353 9.47 -0.48 -4.57
C LEU A 353 9.28 0.07 -3.14
N PRO A 354 9.68 -0.63 -2.08
CA PRO A 354 9.68 -0.04 -0.74
C PRO A 354 10.65 1.16 -0.66
N ALA A 355 10.43 2.07 0.29
CA ALA A 355 11.28 3.26 0.46
C ALA A 355 12.71 2.93 0.94
N THR A 356 12.88 1.75 1.51
CA THR A 356 14.17 1.16 1.90
C THR A 356 14.18 -0.29 1.45
N PRO A 357 15.36 -0.89 1.20
CA PRO A 357 15.46 -2.32 0.92
C PRO A 357 14.77 -3.17 1.99
N ILE A 358 14.20 -4.29 1.58
CA ILE A 358 13.62 -5.32 2.45
C ILE A 358 14.51 -6.56 2.32
N PRO A 359 15.12 -7.04 3.42
CA PRO A 359 16.03 -8.17 3.34
C PRO A 359 15.40 -9.41 2.71
N PHE A 360 16.09 -10.05 1.77
CA PHE A 360 15.68 -11.37 1.27
C PHE A 360 15.92 -12.43 2.35
N VAL A 361 14.89 -13.20 2.69
CA VAL A 361 15.02 -14.32 3.62
C VAL A 361 14.76 -15.62 2.87
N PRO A 362 15.78 -16.48 2.65
CA PRO A 362 15.54 -17.77 2.04
C PRO A 362 14.69 -18.65 2.96
N VAL A 363 13.86 -19.52 2.37
CA VAL A 363 13.06 -20.49 3.12
C VAL A 363 14.00 -21.40 3.93
N PRO A 364 13.90 -21.41 5.28
CA PRO A 364 14.81 -22.18 6.11
C PRO A 364 14.72 -23.69 5.83
N THR A 365 15.86 -24.39 5.86
CA THR A 365 15.92 -25.84 5.66
C THR A 365 14.94 -26.62 6.54
N PRO A 366 14.75 -26.30 7.84
CA PRO A 366 13.75 -26.99 8.66
C PRO A 366 12.32 -26.84 8.14
N ALA A 367 11.96 -25.68 7.55
CA ALA A 367 10.63 -25.47 6.97
C ALA A 367 10.45 -26.31 5.70
N VAL A 368 11.48 -26.39 4.85
CA VAL A 368 11.50 -27.26 3.66
C VAL A 368 11.41 -28.74 4.06
N ASP A 369 12.13 -29.16 5.10
CA ASP A 369 12.12 -30.54 5.58
C ASP A 369 10.74 -30.98 6.08
N ARG A 370 9.95 -30.06 6.66
CA ARG A 370 8.55 -30.33 7.02
C ARG A 370 7.70 -30.61 5.78
N VAL A 371 7.83 -29.83 4.71
CA VAL A 371 7.12 -30.09 3.45
C VAL A 371 7.58 -31.40 2.81
N LYS A 372 8.88 -31.72 2.86
CA LYS A 372 9.41 -33.03 2.43
C LYS A 372 8.84 -34.19 3.24
N ALA A 373 8.61 -34.01 4.53
CA ALA A 373 7.95 -35.02 5.35
C ALA A 373 6.50 -35.25 4.90
N LEU A 374 5.75 -34.18 4.63
CA LEU A 374 4.40 -34.27 4.06
C LEU A 374 4.39 -35.01 2.72
N LEU A 375 5.29 -34.66 1.80
CA LEU A 375 5.45 -35.35 0.51
C LEU A 375 5.69 -36.86 0.69
N LYS A 376 6.53 -37.25 1.65
CA LYS A 376 6.81 -38.66 1.93
C LYS A 376 5.60 -39.41 2.43
N THR A 377 4.66 -38.76 3.13
CA THR A 377 3.47 -39.39 3.70
C THR A 377 2.20 -39.19 2.88
N PHE A 378 2.20 -38.30 1.87
CA PHE A 378 1.02 -37.96 1.09
C PHE A 378 0.52 -39.15 0.27
N ARG A 379 -0.67 -39.66 0.58
CA ARG A 379 -1.29 -40.81 -0.09
C ARG A 379 -2.78 -40.54 -0.31
N PHE A 380 -3.40 -41.33 -1.18
CA PHE A 380 -4.85 -41.29 -1.34
C PHE A 380 -5.55 -41.65 -0.02
N ASP A 381 -6.50 -40.80 0.38
CA ASP A 381 -7.39 -41.01 1.51
C ASP A 381 -8.85 -40.94 1.01
N PRO A 382 -9.64 -42.02 1.13
CA PRO A 382 -11.02 -42.04 0.65
C PRO A 382 -11.94 -41.07 1.39
N LEU A 383 -11.69 -40.78 2.67
CA LEU A 383 -12.46 -39.79 3.43
C LEU A 383 -12.12 -38.38 2.93
N ALA A 384 -10.84 -38.09 2.73
CA ALA A 384 -10.42 -36.81 2.14
C ALA A 384 -11.04 -36.64 0.75
N ALA A 385 -11.05 -37.69 -0.08
CA ALA A 385 -11.69 -37.67 -1.39
C ALA A 385 -13.19 -37.35 -1.31
N SER A 386 -13.92 -37.92 -0.35
CA SER A 386 -15.34 -37.61 -0.12
C SER A 386 -15.57 -36.16 0.31
N VAL A 387 -14.65 -35.62 1.11
CA VAL A 387 -14.69 -34.25 1.61
C VAL A 387 -14.42 -33.24 0.48
N VAL A 388 -13.32 -33.39 -0.26
CA VAL A 388 -12.97 -32.43 -1.32
C VAL A 388 -14.02 -32.42 -2.44
N ASN A 389 -14.64 -33.56 -2.74
CA ASN A 389 -15.74 -33.65 -3.71
C ASN A 389 -17.05 -32.98 -3.25
N SER A 390 -17.13 -32.46 -2.02
CA SER A 390 -18.32 -31.74 -1.53
C SER A 390 -18.34 -30.24 -1.86
N ILE A 391 -17.29 -29.71 -2.52
CA ILE A 391 -17.26 -28.34 -3.04
C ILE A 391 -18.40 -28.14 -4.05
N SER A 392 -19.20 -27.09 -3.83
CA SER A 392 -20.52 -26.92 -4.46
C SER A 392 -20.52 -25.82 -5.53
N LEU A 393 -20.69 -26.21 -6.80
CA LEU A 393 -20.74 -25.28 -7.93
C LEU A 393 -21.87 -24.23 -7.84
N PRO A 394 -23.11 -24.56 -7.41
CA PRO A 394 -24.15 -23.55 -7.27
C PRO A 394 -23.75 -22.42 -6.31
N TRP A 395 -23.06 -22.75 -5.20
CA TRP A 395 -22.59 -21.75 -4.26
C TRP A 395 -21.46 -20.92 -4.84
N MET A 396 -20.48 -21.57 -5.47
CA MET A 396 -19.39 -20.89 -6.17
C MET A 396 -19.93 -19.86 -7.19
N ARG A 397 -20.91 -20.25 -8.01
CA ARG A 397 -21.57 -19.36 -8.98
C ARG A 397 -22.26 -18.16 -8.31
N ASN A 398 -22.91 -18.37 -7.17
CA ASN A 398 -23.56 -17.28 -6.44
C ASN A 398 -22.54 -16.32 -5.83
N ASP A 399 -21.47 -16.85 -5.24
CA ASP A 399 -20.42 -16.05 -4.61
C ASP A 399 -19.74 -15.15 -5.65
N ILE A 400 -19.32 -15.72 -6.78
CA ILE A 400 -18.61 -14.94 -7.80
C ILE A 400 -19.50 -13.85 -8.40
N ARG A 401 -20.76 -14.17 -8.73
CA ARG A 401 -21.69 -13.20 -9.31
C ARG A 401 -21.93 -12.02 -8.35
N TRP A 402 -21.96 -12.28 -7.05
CA TRP A 402 -22.07 -11.20 -6.07
C TRP A 402 -20.77 -10.38 -6.05
N LEU A 403 -19.61 -11.04 -5.99
CA LEU A 403 -18.32 -10.37 -5.90
C LEU A 403 -18.03 -9.49 -7.13
N THR A 404 -18.41 -9.92 -8.33
CA THR A 404 -18.24 -9.21 -9.62
C THR A 404 -19.31 -8.16 -9.92
N GLY A 405 -20.34 -8.03 -9.07
CA GLY A 405 -21.45 -7.11 -9.32
C GLY A 405 -22.43 -7.58 -10.42
N GLU A 406 -22.39 -8.86 -10.80
CA GLU A 406 -23.33 -9.47 -11.76
C GLU A 406 -24.67 -9.86 -11.10
N ASP A 407 -24.67 -10.05 -9.79
CA ASP A 407 -25.88 -10.20 -9.00
C ASP A 407 -26.52 -8.82 -8.73
N ALA A 408 -27.83 -8.71 -8.93
CA ALA A 408 -28.56 -7.44 -8.77
C ALA A 408 -28.55 -6.90 -7.33
N THR A 409 -28.25 -7.74 -6.33
CA THR A 409 -28.10 -7.35 -4.92
C THR A 409 -26.68 -6.89 -4.57
N SER A 410 -25.71 -7.09 -5.47
CA SER A 410 -24.38 -6.55 -5.31
C SER A 410 -24.31 -5.13 -5.84
N HIS A 411 -23.81 -4.22 -5.00
CA HIS A 411 -23.59 -2.82 -5.37
C HIS A 411 -22.14 -2.54 -5.75
N ILE A 412 -21.34 -3.60 -5.94
CA ILE A 412 -19.92 -3.46 -6.30
C ILE A 412 -19.80 -3.15 -7.79
N VAL A 413 -19.27 -1.97 -8.10
CA VAL A 413 -18.89 -1.59 -9.47
C VAL A 413 -17.42 -1.92 -9.76
N SER A 414 -16.58 -1.87 -8.72
CA SER A 414 -15.15 -2.02 -8.82
C SER A 414 -14.57 -2.56 -7.53
N ARG A 415 -13.71 -3.58 -7.63
CA ARG A 415 -12.90 -4.05 -6.50
C ARG A 415 -11.47 -3.52 -6.52
N HIS A 416 -11.18 -2.54 -7.37
CA HIS A 416 -9.91 -1.79 -7.31
C HIS A 416 -9.60 -1.36 -5.87
N SER A 417 -8.37 -1.55 -5.40
CA SER A 417 -7.98 -1.43 -3.99
C SER A 417 -8.34 -0.11 -3.31
N PHE A 418 -8.47 0.97 -4.08
CA PHE A 418 -8.88 2.28 -3.57
C PHE A 418 -10.39 2.52 -3.60
N ALA A 419 -11.14 1.73 -4.37
CA ALA A 419 -12.58 1.91 -4.56
C ALA A 419 -13.37 1.48 -3.31
N GLU A 420 -14.55 2.08 -3.15
CA GLU A 420 -15.48 1.70 -2.08
C GLU A 420 -15.94 0.25 -2.23
N GLY A 421 -16.15 -0.23 -3.46
CA GLY A 421 -16.56 -1.60 -3.73
C GLY A 421 -15.57 -2.65 -3.22
N SER A 422 -14.27 -2.34 -3.17
CA SER A 422 -13.26 -3.20 -2.56
C SER A 422 -13.47 -3.33 -1.04
N ARG A 423 -13.83 -2.26 -0.33
CA ARG A 423 -14.16 -2.32 1.10
C ARG A 423 -15.44 -3.08 1.38
N VAL A 424 -16.44 -2.90 0.51
CA VAL A 424 -17.69 -3.68 0.54
C VAL A 424 -17.40 -5.17 0.34
N ALA A 425 -16.53 -5.52 -0.62
CA ALA A 425 -16.08 -6.89 -0.83
C ALA A 425 -15.36 -7.45 0.41
N ALA A 426 -14.43 -6.69 1.02
CA ALA A 426 -13.71 -7.11 2.21
C ALA A 426 -14.65 -7.42 3.39
N ALA A 427 -15.62 -6.53 3.65
CA ALA A 427 -16.61 -6.73 4.70
C ALA A 427 -17.50 -7.94 4.43
N TRP A 428 -17.92 -8.13 3.18
CA TRP A 428 -18.72 -9.28 2.76
C TRP A 428 -17.94 -10.60 2.89
N LEU A 429 -16.68 -10.64 2.45
CA LEU A 429 -15.84 -11.82 2.59
C LEU A 429 -15.66 -12.23 4.05
N LYS A 430 -15.41 -11.24 4.93
CA LYS A 430 -15.35 -11.47 6.38
C LYS A 430 -16.63 -12.14 6.88
N GLU A 431 -17.80 -11.59 6.55
CA GLU A 431 -19.09 -12.17 6.95
C GLU A 431 -19.26 -13.61 6.41
N ARG A 432 -18.91 -13.85 5.15
CA ARG A 432 -19.06 -15.18 4.53
C ARG A 432 -18.17 -16.25 5.15
N PHE A 433 -16.95 -15.91 5.55
CA PHE A 433 -16.08 -16.83 6.28
C PHE A 433 -16.54 -17.03 7.73
N GLU A 434 -17.05 -15.98 8.41
CA GLU A 434 -17.60 -16.09 9.77
C GLU A 434 -18.85 -16.97 9.82
N ASP A 435 -19.75 -16.84 8.83
CA ASP A 435 -20.90 -17.74 8.64
C ASP A 435 -20.49 -19.22 8.45
N GLN A 436 -19.24 -19.45 8.06
CA GLN A 436 -18.62 -20.76 7.87
C GLN A 436 -17.77 -21.18 9.07
N GLY A 437 -17.86 -20.45 10.19
CA GLY A 437 -17.23 -20.81 11.46
C GLY A 437 -15.77 -20.38 11.62
N ALA A 438 -15.23 -19.57 10.71
CA ALA A 438 -13.91 -18.97 10.88
C ALA A 438 -13.97 -17.74 11.79
N ALA A 439 -12.90 -17.46 12.54
CA ALA A 439 -12.72 -16.19 13.23
C ALA A 439 -11.96 -15.21 12.32
N CYS A 440 -12.55 -14.06 12.00
CA CYS A 440 -12.01 -13.15 10.99
C CYS A 440 -11.68 -11.76 11.51
N GLU A 441 -10.70 -11.11 10.89
CA GLU A 441 -10.39 -9.70 11.06
C GLU A 441 -10.15 -9.00 9.71
N LEU A 442 -10.51 -7.72 9.67
CA LEU A 442 -10.07 -6.81 8.61
C LEU A 442 -8.79 -6.14 9.08
N ARG A 443 -7.67 -6.39 8.40
CA ARG A 443 -6.36 -5.88 8.77
C ARG A 443 -5.88 -4.77 7.81
N PRO A 444 -5.92 -3.50 8.23
CA PRO A 444 -5.35 -2.41 7.44
C PRO A 444 -3.83 -2.55 7.35
N PHE A 445 -3.27 -2.37 6.15
CA PHE A 445 -1.82 -2.34 5.93
C PHE A 445 -1.34 -0.98 5.40
N ARG A 446 -2.21 -0.22 4.72
CA ARG A 446 -1.90 1.11 4.18
C ARG A 446 -3.14 2.00 4.16
N THR A 447 -2.95 3.28 4.51
CA THR A 447 -4.06 4.25 4.47
C THR A 447 -4.55 4.42 3.02
N GLY A 448 -5.87 4.41 2.82
CA GLY A 448 -6.50 4.58 1.51
C GLY A 448 -6.75 3.28 0.75
N PHE A 449 -6.11 2.17 1.14
CA PHE A 449 -6.38 0.84 0.60
C PHE A 449 -7.53 0.15 1.35
N ALA A 450 -8.18 -0.79 0.70
CA ALA A 450 -9.02 -1.77 1.37
C ALA A 450 -8.15 -2.71 2.25
N PRO A 451 -8.67 -3.24 3.37
CA PRO A 451 -7.88 -4.05 4.30
C PRO A 451 -7.70 -5.50 3.79
N ASN A 452 -6.68 -6.20 4.27
CA ASN A 452 -6.65 -7.66 4.07
C ASN A 452 -7.76 -8.32 4.91
N VAL A 453 -8.36 -9.39 4.41
CA VAL A 453 -9.33 -10.21 5.15
C VAL A 453 -8.60 -11.46 5.63
N ILE A 454 -8.43 -11.62 6.95
CA ILE A 454 -7.70 -12.75 7.55
C ILE A 454 -8.68 -13.55 8.37
N CYS A 455 -8.90 -14.82 8.01
CA CYS A 455 -9.92 -15.69 8.59
C CYS A 455 -9.32 -17.01 9.03
N ARG A 456 -9.49 -17.38 10.30
CA ARG A 456 -8.81 -18.54 10.91
C ARG A 456 -9.78 -19.56 11.50
N PHE A 457 -9.53 -20.82 11.17
CA PHE A 457 -10.02 -21.98 11.93
C PHE A 457 -8.93 -22.38 12.93
N THR A 458 -9.26 -22.30 14.22
CA THR A 458 -8.30 -22.62 15.29
C THR A 458 -8.09 -24.14 15.40
N SER A 459 -6.84 -24.52 15.62
CA SER A 459 -6.47 -25.91 15.92
C SER A 459 -7.17 -26.44 17.18
N THR A 460 -7.47 -27.75 17.18
CA THR A 460 -8.01 -28.48 18.34
C THR A 460 -6.94 -28.81 19.38
N VAL A 461 -5.67 -28.75 18.99
CA VAL A 461 -4.51 -28.95 19.87
C VAL A 461 -3.71 -27.67 19.98
N LYS A 462 -3.00 -27.48 21.09
CA LYS A 462 -2.17 -26.29 21.29
C LYS A 462 -0.97 -26.30 20.33
N THR A 463 -1.05 -25.51 19.26
CA THR A 463 0.05 -25.32 18.30
C THR A 463 0.04 -23.92 17.70
N ASN A 464 1.21 -23.46 17.26
CA ASN A 464 1.38 -22.24 16.48
C ASN A 464 1.51 -22.52 14.97
N ALA A 465 1.58 -23.80 14.58
CA ALA A 465 1.67 -24.19 13.18
C ALA A 465 0.42 -23.77 12.41
N THR A 466 0.61 -23.15 11.25
CA THR A 466 -0.47 -22.65 10.41
C THR A 466 -0.31 -23.13 8.98
N VAL A 467 -1.40 -23.59 8.37
CA VAL A 467 -1.51 -23.84 6.92
C VAL A 467 -2.37 -22.73 6.33
N LEU A 468 -1.86 -22.05 5.30
CA LEU A 468 -2.48 -20.85 4.75
C LEU A 468 -2.92 -21.11 3.30
N LEU A 469 -4.16 -20.80 2.98
CA LEU A 469 -4.63 -20.65 1.60
C LEU A 469 -5.01 -19.18 1.38
N SER A 470 -4.70 -18.63 0.22
CA SER A 470 -5.04 -17.25 -0.09
C SER A 470 -5.36 -17.02 -1.56
N ALA A 471 -5.94 -15.85 -1.79
CA ALA A 471 -6.34 -15.29 -3.06
C ALA A 471 -6.29 -13.76 -2.89
N HIS A 472 -6.27 -12.98 -3.96
CA HIS A 472 -6.52 -11.55 -3.85
C HIS A 472 -7.96 -11.23 -4.25
N TYR A 473 -8.57 -10.26 -3.58
CA TYR A 473 -9.94 -9.86 -3.89
C TYR A 473 -10.01 -8.50 -4.57
N ASP A 474 -8.92 -7.72 -4.58
CA ASP A 474 -8.84 -6.56 -5.44
C ASP A 474 -8.69 -6.97 -6.91
N SER A 475 -8.97 -6.03 -7.80
CA SER A 475 -8.98 -6.28 -9.24
C SER A 475 -8.66 -5.01 -10.00
N ARG A 476 -8.20 -5.17 -11.23
CA ARG A 476 -8.00 -4.05 -12.15
C ARG A 476 -8.94 -4.07 -13.34
N GLY A 477 -9.39 -2.88 -13.72
CA GLY A 477 -10.27 -2.66 -14.87
C GLY A 477 -9.48 -2.34 -16.14
N SER A 478 -10.21 -2.24 -17.26
CA SER A 478 -9.60 -1.76 -18.51
C SER A 478 -8.96 -0.39 -18.29
N PHE A 479 -7.89 -0.11 -19.03
CA PHE A 479 -7.26 1.21 -19.02
C PHE A 479 -8.30 2.35 -19.14
N GLY A 480 -8.28 3.29 -18.18
CA GLY A 480 -9.21 4.42 -18.10
C GLY A 480 -10.64 4.10 -17.65
N ALA A 481 -10.96 2.84 -17.34
CA ALA A 481 -12.26 2.44 -16.83
C ALA A 481 -12.28 2.39 -15.31
N THR A 482 -13.39 2.83 -14.71
CA THR A 482 -13.62 2.68 -13.27
C THR A 482 -14.12 1.28 -12.91
N ARG A 483 -14.72 0.56 -13.86
CA ARG A 483 -15.28 -0.77 -13.66
C ARG A 483 -14.16 -1.81 -13.64
N ALA A 484 -14.00 -2.49 -12.52
CA ALA A 484 -13.03 -3.57 -12.34
C ALA A 484 -13.73 -4.72 -11.61
N PRO A 485 -14.35 -5.66 -12.36
CA PRO A 485 -15.09 -6.75 -11.75
C PRO A 485 -14.22 -7.96 -11.42
N GLY A 486 -13.06 -8.19 -12.06
CA GLY A 486 -12.14 -9.28 -11.69
C GLY A 486 -12.79 -10.65 -11.49
N GLY A 487 -13.58 -11.13 -12.45
CA GLY A 487 -14.26 -12.42 -12.33
C GLY A 487 -13.30 -13.60 -12.23
N ASP A 488 -12.28 -13.63 -13.06
CA ASP A 488 -11.23 -14.63 -13.01
C ASP A 488 -10.07 -14.16 -12.15
N ASP A 489 -9.70 -12.89 -12.29
CA ASP A 489 -8.54 -12.24 -11.67
C ASP A 489 -8.97 -11.22 -10.58
N ASP A 490 -9.01 -11.61 -9.30
CA ASP A 490 -8.91 -12.99 -8.77
C ASP A 490 -10.19 -13.42 -8.02
N GLY A 491 -11.33 -13.09 -8.61
CA GLY A 491 -12.61 -13.57 -8.11
C GLY A 491 -12.68 -15.11 -8.08
N SER A 492 -11.99 -15.78 -9.00
CA SER A 492 -12.00 -17.25 -9.10
C SER A 492 -11.25 -17.93 -7.95
N GLY A 493 -10.10 -17.39 -7.51
CA GLY A 493 -9.38 -17.84 -6.32
C GLY A 493 -10.18 -17.58 -5.05
N VAL A 494 -10.76 -16.39 -4.89
CA VAL A 494 -11.64 -16.07 -3.76
C VAL A 494 -12.84 -17.02 -3.69
N MET A 495 -13.43 -17.34 -4.84
CA MET A 495 -14.52 -18.30 -4.95
C MET A 495 -14.09 -19.72 -4.54
N ALA A 496 -12.87 -20.14 -4.87
CA ALA A 496 -12.31 -21.42 -4.41
C ALA A 496 -12.18 -21.46 -2.89
N LEU A 497 -11.61 -20.41 -2.26
CA LEU A 497 -11.48 -20.34 -0.80
C LEU A 497 -12.82 -20.43 -0.08
N LEU A 498 -13.84 -19.70 -0.53
CA LEU A 498 -15.20 -19.77 0.02
C LEU A 498 -15.85 -21.15 -0.19
N GLY A 499 -15.55 -21.81 -1.31
CA GLY A 499 -15.94 -23.19 -1.60
C GLY A 499 -15.39 -24.17 -0.55
N ILE A 500 -14.10 -24.04 -0.25
CA ILE A 500 -13.38 -24.88 0.72
C ILE A 500 -13.87 -24.62 2.14
N ALA A 501 -13.91 -23.37 2.58
CA ALA A 501 -14.36 -23.02 3.93
C ALA A 501 -15.81 -23.48 4.21
N ARG A 502 -16.69 -23.41 3.20
CA ARG A 502 -18.06 -23.95 3.29
C ARG A 502 -18.08 -25.47 3.43
N ALA A 503 -17.19 -26.18 2.73
CA ALA A 503 -17.07 -27.62 2.84
C ALA A 503 -16.55 -28.03 4.23
N ILE A 504 -15.56 -27.31 4.76
CA ILE A 504 -15.07 -27.46 6.14
C ILE A 504 -16.22 -27.34 7.13
N TYR A 505 -17.00 -26.25 7.04
CA TYR A 505 -18.12 -26.00 7.95
C TYR A 505 -19.20 -27.09 7.87
N ARG A 506 -19.67 -27.43 6.66
CA ARG A 506 -20.75 -28.41 6.47
C ARG A 506 -20.37 -29.81 6.91
N ARG A 507 -19.11 -30.18 6.75
CA ARG A 507 -18.58 -31.48 7.20
C ARG A 507 -18.12 -31.46 8.66
N ARG A 508 -18.16 -30.30 9.32
CA ARG A 508 -17.69 -30.06 10.70
C ARG A 508 -16.25 -30.51 10.90
N ILE A 509 -15.41 -30.24 9.91
CA ILE A 509 -14.00 -30.65 9.95
C ILE A 509 -13.28 -29.82 11.00
N THR A 510 -12.44 -30.50 11.78
CA THR A 510 -11.54 -29.87 12.74
C THR A 510 -10.09 -30.16 12.36
N PHE A 511 -9.17 -29.31 12.81
CA PHE A 511 -7.77 -29.37 12.41
C PHE A 511 -6.81 -29.50 13.59
N ARG A 512 -5.64 -30.08 13.35
CA ARG A 512 -4.55 -30.18 14.33
C ARG A 512 -3.56 -29.02 14.22
N SER A 513 -3.50 -28.36 13.07
CA SER A 513 -2.86 -27.07 12.84
C SER A 513 -3.90 -25.96 12.70
N ASN A 514 -3.48 -24.70 12.88
CA ASN A 514 -4.35 -23.59 12.51
C ASN A 514 -4.50 -23.59 10.98
N VAL A 515 -5.70 -23.31 10.49
CA VAL A 515 -5.97 -23.12 9.06
C VAL A 515 -6.38 -21.69 8.87
N GLU A 516 -5.74 -21.01 7.92
CA GLU A 516 -6.00 -19.61 7.63
C GLU A 516 -6.36 -19.41 6.17
N PHE A 517 -7.46 -18.70 5.94
CA PHE A 517 -7.87 -18.18 4.65
C PHE A 517 -7.56 -16.69 4.64
N VAL A 518 -6.82 -16.22 3.65
CA VAL A 518 -6.49 -14.81 3.52
C VAL A 518 -6.92 -14.29 2.15
N ALA A 519 -7.74 -13.24 2.13
CA ALA A 519 -8.04 -12.50 0.92
C ALA A 519 -7.26 -11.17 0.95
N PHE A 520 -6.31 -11.00 0.03
CA PHE A 520 -5.44 -9.84 -0.04
C PHE A 520 -6.06 -8.70 -0.83
N ALA A 521 -5.76 -7.47 -0.42
CA ALA A 521 -5.91 -6.28 -1.26
C ALA A 521 -4.54 -5.74 -1.64
N GLY A 522 -4.47 -4.99 -2.73
CA GLY A 522 -3.25 -4.34 -3.20
C GLY A 522 -2.32 -5.27 -3.95
N GLU A 523 -2.78 -6.45 -4.40
CA GLU A 523 -2.03 -7.35 -5.28
C GLU A 523 -1.66 -6.59 -6.57
N GLU A 524 -2.68 -5.99 -7.18
CA GLU A 524 -2.65 -5.29 -8.46
C GLU A 524 -1.76 -4.03 -8.46
N GLN A 525 -1.46 -3.52 -7.26
CA GLN A 525 -0.57 -2.38 -7.03
C GLN A 525 0.83 -2.83 -6.58
N GLY A 526 1.19 -4.10 -6.79
CA GLY A 526 2.50 -4.65 -6.52
C GLY A 526 2.62 -5.42 -5.21
N LEU A 527 1.63 -6.29 -4.91
CA LEU A 527 1.61 -7.22 -3.77
C LEU A 527 1.61 -6.52 -2.41
N LEU A 528 1.04 -5.32 -2.30
CA LEU A 528 1.20 -4.47 -1.12
C LEU A 528 0.59 -5.09 0.14
N GLY A 529 -0.59 -5.70 0.04
CA GLY A 529 -1.25 -6.35 1.17
C GLY A 529 -0.52 -7.59 1.65
N SER A 530 -0.11 -8.47 0.73
CA SER A 530 0.62 -9.70 1.09
C SER A 530 2.03 -9.44 1.58
N LYS A 531 2.76 -8.47 0.99
CA LYS A 531 4.08 -8.03 1.50
C LYS A 531 3.98 -7.55 2.95
N ALA A 532 3.00 -6.70 3.25
CA ALA A 532 2.80 -6.22 4.60
C ALA A 532 2.48 -7.36 5.58
N TYR A 533 1.65 -8.33 5.17
CA TYR A 533 1.27 -9.42 6.04
C TYR A 533 2.38 -10.46 6.25
N ALA A 534 3.06 -10.88 5.17
CA ALA A 534 4.18 -11.79 5.25
C ALA A 534 5.31 -11.24 6.14
N ARG A 535 5.65 -9.95 5.98
CA ARG A 535 6.62 -9.27 6.85
C ARG A 535 6.17 -9.27 8.31
N GLN A 536 4.91 -8.96 8.58
CA GLN A 536 4.37 -8.99 9.95
C GLN A 536 4.48 -10.39 10.56
N LEU A 537 4.12 -11.44 9.82
CA LEU A 537 4.24 -12.82 10.27
C LEU A 537 5.69 -13.20 10.56
N ARG A 538 6.62 -12.72 9.73
CA ARG A 538 8.06 -12.91 9.93
C ARG A 538 8.55 -12.25 11.21
N GLU A 539 8.20 -10.98 11.43
CA GLU A 539 8.54 -10.22 12.64
C GLU A 539 7.96 -10.86 13.92
N GLN A 540 6.82 -11.54 13.80
CA GLN A 540 6.18 -12.29 14.89
C GLN A 540 6.77 -13.70 15.11
N GLY A 541 7.69 -14.16 14.24
CA GLY A 541 8.21 -15.52 14.28
C GLY A 541 7.14 -16.59 14.02
N ALA A 542 6.17 -16.29 13.15
CA ALA A 542 5.08 -17.19 12.82
C ALA A 542 5.59 -18.52 12.23
N ASP A 543 4.90 -19.62 12.55
CA ASP A 543 5.21 -20.95 12.03
C ASP A 543 4.25 -21.33 10.90
N ILE A 544 4.54 -20.84 9.70
CA ILE A 544 3.79 -21.22 8.49
C ILE A 544 4.35 -22.56 7.97
N THR A 545 3.51 -23.59 7.96
CA THR A 545 3.84 -24.92 7.43
C THR A 545 3.97 -24.86 5.92
N LEU A 546 2.97 -24.28 5.26
CA LEU A 546 2.97 -23.91 3.86
C LEU A 546 1.88 -22.87 3.59
N MET A 547 2.04 -22.16 2.48
CA MET A 547 1.07 -21.24 1.92
C MET A 547 0.81 -21.58 0.44
N ILE A 548 -0.46 -21.60 0.02
CA ILE A 548 -0.83 -21.72 -1.39
C ILE A 548 -1.66 -20.49 -1.77
N GLN A 549 -1.23 -19.81 -2.84
CA GLN A 549 -2.00 -18.76 -3.50
C GLN A 549 -2.80 -19.36 -4.65
N ALA A 550 -4.12 -19.23 -4.62
CA ALA A 550 -4.94 -19.28 -5.80
C ALA A 550 -4.94 -17.91 -6.47
N ASP A 551 -4.68 -17.86 -7.77
CA ASP A 551 -4.79 -16.64 -8.55
C ASP A 551 -5.07 -17.04 -10.00
N MET A 552 -6.23 -16.61 -10.52
CA MET A 552 -6.81 -16.97 -11.82
C MET A 552 -6.95 -18.48 -12.01
N LEU A 553 -8.16 -19.00 -11.85
CA LEU A 553 -8.46 -20.43 -11.86
C LEU A 553 -9.47 -20.83 -12.95
N ALA A 554 -10.14 -19.86 -13.58
CA ALA A 554 -11.38 -20.12 -14.31
C ALA A 554 -11.24 -20.17 -15.83
N TYR A 555 -10.35 -19.41 -16.45
CA TYR A 555 -10.30 -19.36 -17.89
C TYR A 555 -9.67 -20.63 -18.47
N ARG A 556 -10.42 -21.24 -19.39
CA ARG A 556 -9.97 -22.37 -20.18
C ARG A 556 -10.05 -22.03 -21.66
N ALA A 557 -8.90 -21.81 -22.28
CA ALA A 557 -8.84 -21.49 -23.70
C ALA A 557 -9.59 -22.54 -24.56
N PRO A 558 -10.30 -22.13 -25.62
CA PRO A 558 -11.05 -23.06 -26.47
C PRO A 558 -10.18 -24.21 -27.00
N GLY A 559 -10.62 -25.45 -26.73
CA GLY A 559 -9.95 -26.67 -27.18
C GLY A 559 -8.81 -27.16 -26.28
N GLU A 560 -8.47 -26.44 -25.21
CA GLU A 560 -7.52 -26.90 -24.20
C GLU A 560 -8.22 -27.77 -23.12
N PRO A 561 -7.51 -28.75 -22.51
CA PRO A 561 -8.03 -29.47 -21.36
C PRO A 561 -8.10 -28.56 -20.12
N MET A 562 -8.78 -29.01 -19.05
CA MET A 562 -8.64 -28.34 -17.76
C MET A 562 -7.20 -28.47 -17.27
N GLN A 563 -6.65 -27.40 -16.73
CA GLN A 563 -5.23 -27.33 -16.40
C GLN A 563 -5.01 -26.79 -14.98
N LEU A 564 -3.79 -27.02 -14.49
CA LEU A 564 -3.25 -26.39 -13.28
C LEU A 564 -1.79 -26.03 -13.55
N GLY A 565 -1.49 -24.73 -13.53
CA GLY A 565 -0.16 -24.17 -13.60
C GLY A 565 0.48 -24.02 -12.23
N LEU A 566 1.75 -24.39 -12.13
CA LEU A 566 2.61 -24.20 -10.95
C LEU A 566 3.78 -23.27 -11.30
N PRO A 567 4.27 -22.44 -10.35
CA PRO A 567 5.22 -21.39 -10.68
C PRO A 567 6.58 -21.94 -11.12
N GLU A 568 7.10 -21.44 -12.25
CA GLU A 568 8.44 -21.78 -12.76
C GLU A 568 9.58 -21.13 -11.97
N ILE A 569 9.36 -19.92 -11.46
CA ILE A 569 10.44 -19.02 -11.03
C ILE A 569 10.46 -18.82 -9.53
N ILE A 570 9.34 -18.39 -8.93
CA ILE A 570 9.25 -18.05 -7.51
C ILE A 570 8.32 -19.01 -6.79
N GLY A 571 8.82 -19.60 -5.72
CA GLY A 571 8.06 -20.53 -4.90
C GLY A 571 8.96 -21.61 -4.33
N THR A 572 8.40 -22.40 -3.41
CA THR A 572 9.07 -23.55 -2.81
C THR A 572 8.77 -24.79 -3.64
N PRO A 573 9.76 -25.39 -4.34
CA PRO A 573 9.53 -26.51 -5.25
C PRO A 573 8.81 -27.68 -4.58
N GLU A 574 9.09 -27.95 -3.31
CA GLU A 574 8.44 -29.01 -2.55
C GLU A 574 6.95 -28.74 -2.30
N VAL A 575 6.53 -27.48 -2.18
CA VAL A 575 5.09 -27.13 -2.06
C VAL A 575 4.42 -27.32 -3.42
N ALA A 576 5.05 -26.87 -4.51
CA ALA A 576 4.55 -27.11 -5.88
C ALA A 576 4.42 -28.62 -6.18
N GLN A 577 5.40 -29.43 -5.78
CA GLN A 577 5.35 -30.88 -5.94
C GLN A 577 4.21 -31.51 -5.10
N LEU A 578 3.91 -30.96 -3.92
CA LEU A 578 2.83 -31.44 -3.08
C LEU A 578 1.48 -31.19 -3.75
N VAL A 579 1.30 -29.99 -4.33
CA VAL A 579 0.12 -29.64 -5.14
C VAL A 579 0.02 -30.53 -6.38
N TRP A 580 1.13 -30.78 -7.10
CA TRP A 580 1.15 -31.70 -8.24
C TRP A 580 0.66 -33.09 -7.84
N ASN A 581 1.20 -33.67 -6.77
CA ASN A 581 0.80 -34.99 -6.28
C ASN A 581 -0.68 -35.02 -5.86
N ALA A 582 -1.15 -33.97 -5.21
CA ALA A 582 -2.55 -33.82 -4.84
C ALA A 582 -3.46 -33.76 -6.07
N SER A 583 -3.05 -33.08 -7.15
CA SER A 583 -3.78 -33.05 -8.41
C SER A 583 -3.91 -34.44 -9.02
N THR A 584 -2.81 -35.20 -9.13
CA THR A 584 -2.84 -36.57 -9.66
C THR A 584 -3.80 -37.49 -8.89
N ILE A 585 -3.95 -37.27 -7.58
CA ILE A 585 -4.75 -38.14 -6.71
C ILE A 585 -6.22 -37.71 -6.64
N TYR A 586 -6.50 -36.41 -6.49
CA TYR A 586 -7.83 -35.91 -6.18
C TYR A 586 -8.53 -35.24 -7.37
N SER A 587 -7.78 -34.80 -8.38
CA SER A 587 -8.29 -34.17 -9.62
C SER A 587 -7.50 -34.64 -10.85
N PRO A 588 -7.45 -35.95 -11.16
CA PRO A 588 -6.68 -36.50 -12.28
C PRO A 588 -7.12 -36.01 -13.67
N GLU A 589 -8.29 -35.35 -13.74
CA GLU A 589 -8.78 -34.65 -14.92
C GLU A 589 -7.97 -33.39 -15.30
N LEU A 590 -7.16 -32.85 -14.38
CA LEU A 590 -6.31 -31.68 -14.63
C LEU A 590 -5.01 -32.08 -15.31
N THR A 591 -4.66 -31.39 -16.40
CA THR A 591 -3.30 -31.40 -16.94
C THR A 591 -2.45 -30.41 -16.15
N VAL A 592 -1.53 -30.93 -15.34
CA VAL A 592 -0.63 -30.13 -14.52
C VAL A 592 0.64 -29.80 -15.31
N GLY A 593 1.12 -28.56 -15.18
CA GLY A 593 2.38 -28.14 -15.75
C GLY A 593 2.92 -26.88 -15.09
N TRP A 594 3.99 -26.35 -15.68
CA TRP A 594 4.64 -25.15 -15.18
C TRP A 594 4.10 -23.91 -15.88
N THR A 595 4.06 -22.79 -15.17
CA THR A 595 3.64 -21.49 -15.69
C THR A 595 4.71 -20.43 -15.46
N ALA A 596 4.92 -19.63 -16.50
CA ALA A 596 5.68 -18.39 -16.45
C ALA A 596 4.82 -17.20 -16.00
N ALA A 597 3.50 -17.38 -15.82
CA ALA A 597 2.62 -16.39 -15.22
C ALA A 597 3.16 -16.11 -13.81
N CYS A 598 3.77 -14.95 -13.68
CA CYS A 598 4.47 -14.54 -12.49
C CYS A 598 4.20 -13.05 -12.26
N CYS A 599 3.83 -12.66 -11.05
CA CYS A 599 3.73 -13.45 -9.83
C CYS A 599 2.62 -12.84 -8.99
N SER A 600 2.12 -13.65 -8.07
CA SER A 600 1.05 -13.30 -7.14
C SER A 600 1.56 -13.28 -5.70
N ASP A 601 0.66 -13.22 -4.73
CA ASP A 601 0.96 -13.03 -3.31
C ASP A 601 1.87 -14.11 -2.69
N HIS A 602 1.95 -15.32 -3.27
CA HIS A 602 2.91 -16.36 -2.84
C HIS A 602 4.36 -15.88 -2.85
N GLN A 603 4.70 -14.95 -3.76
CA GLN A 603 6.01 -14.33 -3.83
C GLN A 603 6.36 -13.62 -2.51
N SER A 604 5.42 -12.87 -1.94
CA SER A 604 5.60 -12.14 -0.68
C SER A 604 5.97 -13.08 0.46
N PHE A 605 5.33 -14.25 0.55
CA PHE A 605 5.63 -15.25 1.57
C PHE A 605 6.97 -15.96 1.32
N HIS A 606 7.25 -16.32 0.07
CA HIS A 606 8.50 -16.98 -0.30
C HIS A 606 9.72 -16.10 0.04
N MET A 607 9.63 -14.79 -0.22
CA MET A 607 10.71 -13.83 0.03
C MET A 607 10.93 -13.52 1.51
N GLU A 608 9.94 -13.81 2.36
CA GLU A 608 10.01 -13.69 3.83
C GLU A 608 10.36 -15.03 4.52
N GLY A 609 10.78 -16.02 3.73
CA GLY A 609 11.28 -17.31 4.22
C GLY A 609 10.19 -18.32 4.56
N PHE A 610 8.96 -18.15 4.06
CA PHE A 610 7.89 -19.12 4.24
C PHE A 610 7.76 -20.07 3.04
N PRO A 611 7.49 -21.38 3.25
CA PRO A 611 7.18 -22.28 2.16
C PRO A 611 5.90 -21.85 1.44
N ALA A 612 5.98 -21.50 0.16
CA ALA A 612 4.84 -20.93 -0.58
C ALA A 612 4.84 -21.36 -2.06
N ALA A 613 3.66 -21.52 -2.66
CA ALA A 613 3.49 -21.75 -4.10
C ALA A 613 2.18 -21.13 -4.62
N GLN A 614 2.04 -21.04 -5.93
CA GLN A 614 0.81 -20.63 -6.62
C GLN A 614 0.14 -21.83 -7.30
N VAL A 615 -1.19 -21.77 -7.41
CA VAL A 615 -1.97 -22.51 -8.40
C VAL A 615 -2.61 -21.51 -9.36
N PHE A 616 -2.46 -21.79 -10.65
CA PHE A 616 -2.93 -20.95 -11.76
C PHE A 616 -3.73 -21.82 -12.75
N GLU A 617 -4.61 -21.22 -13.55
CA GLU A 617 -5.52 -21.90 -14.48
C GLU A 617 -4.86 -22.67 -15.60
N ARG A 618 -3.58 -22.40 -15.92
CA ARG A 618 -2.95 -22.92 -17.14
C ARG A 618 -1.46 -23.26 -17.00
N ALA A 619 -1.04 -24.36 -17.61
CA ALA A 619 0.37 -24.67 -17.80
C ALA A 619 0.95 -23.86 -18.99
N GLY A 620 1.34 -22.62 -18.73
CA GLY A 620 1.90 -21.71 -19.72
C GLY A 620 1.57 -20.25 -19.42
N PRO A 621 1.79 -19.32 -20.38
CA PRO A 621 1.48 -17.91 -20.19
C PRO A 621 -0.02 -17.66 -20.06
N ILE A 622 -0.36 -16.45 -19.59
CA ILE A 622 -1.73 -15.94 -19.51
C ILE A 622 -2.31 -15.84 -20.92
N VAL A 623 -3.49 -16.42 -21.11
CA VAL A 623 -4.21 -16.47 -22.41
C VAL A 623 -5.62 -15.91 -22.32
N ASP A 624 -6.07 -15.51 -21.13
CA ASP A 624 -7.37 -14.90 -20.95
C ASP A 624 -7.43 -13.51 -21.61
N PRO A 625 -8.26 -13.30 -22.64
CA PRO A 625 -8.42 -11.98 -23.26
C PRO A 625 -9.06 -10.95 -22.32
N MET A 626 -9.61 -11.37 -21.18
CA MET A 626 -10.19 -10.48 -20.18
C MET A 626 -9.24 -10.16 -19.01
N TYR A 627 -8.00 -10.64 -19.01
CA TYR A 627 -7.01 -10.28 -18.00
C TYR A 627 -6.84 -8.75 -17.89
N HIS A 628 -6.92 -8.21 -16.66
CA HIS A 628 -6.98 -6.77 -16.35
C HIS A 628 -7.99 -5.98 -17.21
N ASN A 629 -9.16 -6.57 -17.49
CA ASN A 629 -10.20 -5.98 -18.33
C ASN A 629 -11.52 -5.82 -17.58
N SER A 630 -12.25 -4.75 -17.89
CA SER A 630 -13.60 -4.52 -17.35
C SER A 630 -14.61 -5.59 -17.78
N GLY A 631 -14.30 -6.39 -18.81
CA GLY A 631 -15.06 -7.55 -19.26
C GLY A 631 -14.76 -8.84 -18.50
N ASP A 632 -13.86 -8.82 -17.52
CA ASP A 632 -13.61 -9.98 -16.66
C ASP A 632 -14.76 -10.19 -15.68
N VAL A 633 -15.72 -11.02 -16.09
CA VAL A 633 -16.93 -11.40 -15.35
C VAL A 633 -17.10 -12.91 -15.43
N SER A 634 -17.95 -13.48 -14.57
CA SER A 634 -18.18 -14.93 -14.52
C SER A 634 -19.17 -15.44 -15.58
N ASP A 635 -20.08 -14.59 -16.06
CA ASP A 635 -21.05 -14.91 -17.13
C ASP A 635 -20.45 -14.62 -18.51
N ARG A 636 -19.38 -15.32 -18.86
CA ARG A 636 -18.72 -15.24 -20.17
C ARG A 636 -18.30 -16.61 -20.68
N ALA A 637 -18.06 -16.69 -21.99
CA ALA A 637 -17.50 -17.88 -22.60
C ALA A 637 -16.13 -18.22 -22.00
N ASN A 638 -15.84 -19.50 -21.89
CA ASN A 638 -14.56 -20.05 -21.38
C ASN A 638 -14.28 -19.84 -19.90
N TYR A 639 -15.20 -19.24 -19.13
CA TYR A 639 -15.15 -19.26 -17.67
C TYR A 639 -15.63 -20.63 -17.16
N ASP A 640 -14.69 -21.50 -16.80
CA ASP A 640 -14.95 -22.90 -16.45
C ASP A 640 -14.99 -23.13 -14.94
N PHE A 641 -16.20 -23.12 -14.39
CA PHE A 641 -16.47 -23.46 -12.99
C PHE A 641 -16.00 -24.87 -12.58
N GLU A 642 -15.95 -25.83 -13.52
CA GLU A 642 -15.46 -27.17 -13.21
C GLU A 642 -13.94 -27.17 -13.01
N GLN A 643 -13.20 -26.40 -13.81
CA GLN A 643 -11.77 -26.20 -13.61
C GLN A 643 -11.49 -25.58 -12.24
N VAL A 644 -12.19 -24.50 -11.88
CA VAL A 644 -12.02 -23.88 -10.56
C VAL A 644 -12.31 -24.87 -9.44
N ARG A 645 -13.39 -25.66 -9.55
CA ARG A 645 -13.70 -26.71 -8.56
C ARG A 645 -12.60 -27.76 -8.48
N SER A 646 -12.07 -28.21 -9.61
CA SER A 646 -11.01 -29.23 -9.66
C SER A 646 -9.72 -28.70 -9.04
N ILE A 647 -9.35 -27.43 -9.27
CA ILE A 647 -8.19 -26.81 -8.61
C ILE A 647 -8.45 -26.63 -7.11
N ALA A 648 -9.63 -26.14 -6.71
CA ALA A 648 -10.01 -25.99 -5.30
C ALA A 648 -10.00 -27.33 -4.54
N LYS A 649 -10.35 -28.45 -5.20
CA LYS A 649 -10.19 -29.79 -4.63
C LYS A 649 -8.73 -30.13 -4.33
N VAL A 650 -7.79 -29.73 -5.20
CA VAL A 650 -6.35 -29.93 -5.01
C VAL A 650 -5.86 -29.13 -3.81
N GLU A 651 -6.18 -27.84 -3.75
CA GLU A 651 -5.83 -26.97 -2.62
C GLU A 651 -6.39 -27.52 -1.30
N PHE A 652 -7.67 -27.93 -1.30
CA PHE A 652 -8.30 -28.50 -0.12
C PHE A 652 -7.64 -29.80 0.31
N ALA A 653 -7.29 -30.68 -0.63
CA ALA A 653 -6.56 -31.90 -0.31
C ALA A 653 -5.20 -31.59 0.33
N VAL A 654 -4.43 -30.65 -0.21
CA VAL A 654 -3.16 -30.24 0.41
C VAL A 654 -3.38 -29.68 1.81
N LEU A 655 -4.40 -28.83 2.00
CA LEU A 655 -4.77 -28.29 3.31
C LEU A 655 -5.09 -29.40 4.31
N LEU A 656 -5.96 -30.36 3.96
CA LEU A 656 -6.34 -31.47 4.85
C LEU A 656 -5.10 -32.26 5.31
N HIS A 657 -4.24 -32.64 4.36
CA HIS A 657 -3.04 -33.44 4.64
C HIS A 657 -1.99 -32.66 5.43
N ALA A 658 -1.79 -31.38 5.14
CA ALA A 658 -0.80 -30.54 5.81
C ALA A 658 -1.24 -30.10 7.21
N ALA A 659 -2.54 -29.81 7.40
CA ALA A 659 -3.05 -29.32 8.67
C ALA A 659 -3.31 -30.47 9.67
N GLY A 660 -3.51 -31.69 9.18
CA GLY A 660 -4.06 -32.79 9.96
C GLY A 660 -5.51 -32.50 10.32
N TRP A 661 -6.41 -33.45 10.05
CA TRP A 661 -7.84 -33.20 10.12
C TRP A 661 -8.60 -34.38 10.70
N ASP A 662 -9.73 -34.08 11.33
CA ASP A 662 -10.60 -35.07 11.95
C ASP A 662 -12.08 -34.69 11.63
N LEU A 663 -12.90 -35.71 11.37
CA LEU A 663 -14.36 -35.58 11.29
C LEU A 663 -14.97 -35.74 12.68
N PRO A 664 -16.17 -35.20 12.93
CA PRO A 664 -16.87 -35.49 14.18
C PRO A 664 -17.04 -37.01 14.33
N GLU A 665 -16.86 -37.52 15.56
CA GLU A 665 -17.20 -38.91 15.87
C GLU A 665 -18.68 -39.14 15.52
N SER A 666 -18.97 -40.25 14.83
CA SER A 666 -20.34 -40.63 14.51
C SER A 666 -21.08 -40.92 15.82
N GLU A 667 -22.07 -40.09 16.16
CA GLU A 667 -23.04 -40.40 17.23
C GLU A 667 -23.84 -41.67 16.97
#